data_AF-A0A518CAA2-F1
#
_entry.id   AF-A0A518CAA2-F1
#
_cell.length_a   1.000
_cell.length_b   1.000
_cell.length_c   1.000
_cell.angle_alpha   90.00
_cell.angle_beta   90.00
_cell.angle_gamma   90.00
#
_symmetry.space_group_name_H-M   'P 1'
#
loop_
_entity.id
_entity.type
_entity.pdbx_description
1 polymer ?
#
loop_
_entity_poly.entity_id
_entity_poly.type
_entity_poly.pdbx_seq_one_letter_code
_entity_poly.pdbx_strand_id
1 'polypeptide(L)'
;MPFHYSTVHRLRRACLILLLLTACWGAHRSLQAETGERVQLPMAPDKPVSGLYLDIDTRWIDGSGYRPVRVTVATANGLPAPADRRVNVTLQPQYYNFNSRNPFPAVTRELMLSQGKAAETHTLLVPQQFLWYTLQVETREDGRKLKELSSDSTSVMTMFTNGYYTEAYPATIVFHRNAPKRDDRAGWVLEQANRRDAGEEVDEIPDLRVFFNEQTLPTNQQLTSQLSGSPNQAVSALTFLTRTDFLPLSDMPVAWQGLSSADLIVLERVDLETVFHKFPERFAVLHQWLMAGGNLLVWNAGQDGSDVVDHLLSPNADSRPPAWKQVSSDSVDLRNLGIFEQFRGPRNRFANAIAGNYVPLAVRQGKLVETDEGINGKATNVGTPLKMAHRQEGFGKIVVIEEDPFPGTTGSWQRIFATFQGDRLAWFQRHGMSRLRENLGFWEFLIPGVGVAPVTTFELLITLFVILIGPVNYFVLRSIGRLNFLIVTVPVGALMVTAVLMSYAVLSDGLSTKSRVRTVTLLDQTSGHGASWSRQAYYAGLASTSGLKYPLDAAVYEYEQYPLTEHTGEKRMTWGDDQILQGGYFRSRVTQQFLAIRPFETAHHLAFTAREGQVSVQNKLGTKISQLLLLDDKGIQYFANDILPDADKQLSTVTTEQISEFRRTINEKNLGIPEGFDRRSYVRRSSNRTNYYVQSASMPEIYQMDPSFNQALMEREIQNQMARSFQALGPRSYIAIVEHFPESPLGMKTAKGEKSIEVVMGRW
;
A
#
# COMPACT_ATOMS: atom_id res chain seq x y z
N MET A 1 -20.48 -71.84 9.89
CA MET A 1 -19.17 -71.28 9.47
C MET A 1 -19.41 -70.15 8.48
N PRO A 2 -19.16 -68.87 8.85
CA PRO A 2 -19.34 -67.71 8.00
C PRO A 2 -18.00 -67.23 7.45
N PHE A 3 -17.79 -67.22 6.13
CA PHE A 3 -16.52 -66.73 5.58
C PHE A 3 -16.65 -66.07 4.19
N HIS A 4 -17.71 -65.30 3.91
CA HIS A 4 -17.76 -64.53 2.65
C HIS A 4 -18.16 -63.04 2.75
N TYR A 5 -18.47 -62.52 3.94
CA TYR A 5 -18.80 -61.10 4.10
C TYR A 5 -17.60 -60.16 4.35
N SER A 6 -16.44 -60.70 4.76
CA SER A 6 -15.26 -59.89 5.11
C SER A 6 -14.53 -59.31 3.90
N THR A 7 -14.56 -59.97 2.75
CA THR A 7 -13.68 -59.64 1.62
C THR A 7 -14.23 -58.48 0.80
N VAL A 8 -15.56 -58.42 0.63
CA VAL A 8 -16.25 -57.36 -0.12
C VAL A 8 -16.21 -56.03 0.63
N HIS A 9 -16.28 -56.04 1.97
CA HIS A 9 -16.14 -54.83 2.79
C HIS A 9 -14.70 -54.30 2.81
N ARG A 10 -13.69 -55.19 2.77
CA ARG A 10 -12.28 -54.79 2.65
C ARG A 10 -11.97 -54.21 1.27
N LEU A 11 -12.54 -54.77 0.19
CA LEU A 11 -12.40 -54.21 -1.16
C LEU A 11 -13.08 -52.85 -1.29
N ARG A 12 -14.30 -52.68 -0.75
CA ARG A 12 -14.98 -51.38 -0.74
C ARG A 12 -14.25 -50.33 0.09
N ARG A 13 -13.71 -50.69 1.27
CA ARG A 13 -12.87 -49.78 2.07
C ARG A 13 -11.54 -49.46 1.39
N ALA A 14 -10.90 -50.44 0.75
CA ALA A 14 -9.67 -50.20 -0.02
C ALA A 14 -9.93 -49.29 -1.23
N CYS A 15 -11.03 -49.47 -1.97
CA CYS A 15 -11.42 -48.57 -3.05
C CYS A 15 -11.83 -47.18 -2.54
N LEU A 16 -12.48 -47.05 -1.37
CA LEU A 16 -12.81 -45.75 -0.78
C LEU A 16 -11.56 -45.02 -0.29
N ILE A 17 -10.60 -45.75 0.29
CA ILE A 17 -9.30 -45.22 0.72
C ILE A 17 -8.44 -44.86 -0.51
N LEU A 18 -8.50 -45.65 -1.59
CA LEU A 18 -7.82 -45.30 -2.85
C LEU A 18 -8.47 -44.09 -3.52
N LEU A 19 -9.81 -43.97 -3.48
CA LEU A 19 -10.55 -42.80 -3.99
C LEU A 19 -10.29 -41.54 -3.17
N LEU A 20 -10.17 -41.65 -1.84
CA LEU A 20 -9.77 -40.56 -0.95
C LEU A 20 -8.28 -40.20 -1.12
N LEU A 21 -7.41 -41.18 -1.34
CA LEU A 21 -5.99 -40.94 -1.67
C LEU A 21 -5.82 -40.31 -3.05
N THR A 22 -6.65 -40.66 -4.04
CA THR A 22 -6.67 -39.98 -5.36
C THR A 22 -7.34 -38.60 -5.32
N ALA A 23 -8.27 -38.36 -4.40
CA ALA A 23 -8.81 -37.01 -4.16
C ALA A 23 -7.78 -36.10 -3.46
N CYS A 24 -6.89 -36.66 -2.63
CA CYS A 24 -5.71 -35.96 -2.10
C CYS A 24 -4.54 -35.89 -3.09
N TRP A 25 -4.49 -36.78 -4.09
CA TRP A 25 -3.60 -36.73 -5.25
C TRP A 25 -4.34 -36.22 -6.50
N GLY A 26 -4.96 -35.05 -6.38
CA GLY A 26 -5.25 -34.26 -7.58
C GLY A 26 -3.94 -34.09 -8.33
N ALA A 27 -3.87 -34.66 -9.55
CA ALA A 27 -2.73 -34.52 -10.43
C ALA A 27 -2.28 -33.06 -10.45
N HIS A 28 -0.98 -32.83 -10.30
CA HIS A 28 -0.33 -31.53 -10.43
C HIS A 28 -0.64 -30.94 -11.83
N ARG A 29 -1.82 -30.34 -11.97
CA ARG A 29 -2.05 -29.26 -12.89
C ARG A 29 -2.06 -28.04 -11.99
N SER A 30 -0.96 -27.30 -11.98
CA SER A 30 -1.01 -25.90 -11.57
C SER A 30 -2.12 -25.27 -12.40
N LEU A 31 -3.29 -25.09 -11.78
CA LEU A 31 -4.39 -24.32 -12.34
C LEU A 31 -3.86 -22.89 -12.42
N GLN A 32 -3.41 -22.50 -13.62
CA GLN A 32 -2.88 -21.17 -13.87
C GLN A 32 -4.02 -20.17 -13.80
N ALA A 33 -4.14 -19.51 -12.65
CA ALA A 33 -4.97 -18.33 -12.44
C ALA A 33 -4.07 -17.10 -12.23
N GLU A 34 -4.67 -15.92 -12.07
CA GLU A 34 -3.99 -14.62 -11.93
C GLU A 34 -2.90 -14.62 -10.83
N THR A 35 -2.09 -13.57 -10.81
CA THR A 35 -0.69 -13.69 -10.41
C THR A 35 -0.37 -14.36 -9.08
N GLY A 36 0.72 -15.13 -9.07
CA GLY A 36 1.07 -16.05 -7.99
C GLY A 36 0.80 -17.51 -8.36
N GLU A 37 1.12 -18.40 -7.44
CA GLU A 37 0.94 -19.84 -7.58
C GLU A 37 0.59 -20.46 -6.21
N ARG A 38 0.03 -21.67 -6.24
CA ARG A 38 -0.20 -22.50 -5.06
C ARG A 38 0.93 -23.53 -4.95
N VAL A 39 1.63 -23.50 -3.83
CA VAL A 39 2.81 -24.31 -3.55
C VAL A 39 2.51 -25.24 -2.38
N GLN A 40 2.75 -26.54 -2.57
CA GLN A 40 2.62 -27.53 -1.51
C GLN A 40 3.99 -28.10 -1.14
N LEU A 41 4.30 -28.14 0.16
CA LEU A 41 5.54 -28.67 0.73
C LEU A 41 5.24 -29.80 1.74
N PRO A 42 6.04 -30.89 1.77
CA PRO A 42 7.18 -31.16 0.88
C PRO A 42 6.78 -31.36 -0.58
N MET A 43 7.68 -30.94 -1.48
CA MET A 43 7.54 -31.21 -2.91
C MET A 43 7.87 -32.69 -3.16
N ALA A 44 7.09 -33.37 -4.00
CA ALA A 44 7.40 -34.74 -4.40
C ALA A 44 8.81 -34.80 -5.04
N PRO A 45 9.64 -35.82 -4.73
CA PRO A 45 9.33 -37.07 -4.01
C PRO A 45 9.53 -37.01 -2.48
N ASP A 46 9.81 -35.84 -1.89
CA ASP A 46 10.10 -35.74 -0.46
C ASP A 46 8.89 -36.10 0.40
N LYS A 47 9.18 -36.77 1.52
CA LYS A 47 8.16 -37.22 2.49
C LYS A 47 8.05 -36.24 3.65
N PRO A 48 6.86 -36.09 4.26
CA PRO A 48 6.65 -35.17 5.38
C PRO A 48 7.25 -35.75 6.68
N VAL A 49 8.56 -35.61 6.86
CA VAL A 49 9.31 -36.19 8.00
C VAL A 49 8.84 -35.61 9.35
N SER A 50 8.47 -34.34 9.40
CA SER A 50 7.83 -33.68 10.55
C SER A 50 6.38 -34.08 10.79
N GLY A 51 5.79 -34.90 9.91
CA GLY A 51 4.36 -35.24 9.95
C GLY A 51 3.44 -34.07 9.61
N LEU A 52 3.94 -33.03 8.93
CA LEU A 52 3.17 -31.88 8.46
C LEU A 52 3.25 -31.71 6.94
N TYR A 53 2.22 -31.07 6.38
CA TYR A 53 2.22 -30.43 5.08
C TYR A 53 2.06 -28.92 5.25
N LEU A 54 2.64 -28.17 4.33
CA LEU A 54 2.42 -26.74 4.18
C LEU A 54 1.82 -26.47 2.79
N ASP A 55 0.70 -25.78 2.74
CA ASP A 55 0.08 -25.32 1.50
C ASP A 55 0.08 -23.79 1.48
N ILE A 56 0.77 -23.20 0.52
CA ILE A 56 1.01 -21.76 0.40
C ILE A 56 0.33 -21.28 -0.88
N ASP A 57 -0.72 -20.50 -0.74
CA ASP A 57 -1.42 -19.85 -1.85
C ASP A 57 -1.03 -18.37 -1.93
N THR A 58 -0.27 -18.03 -2.96
CA THR A 58 0.21 -16.66 -3.20
C THR A 58 -0.66 -15.88 -4.20
N ARG A 59 -1.76 -16.47 -4.69
CA ARG A 59 -2.59 -15.87 -5.74
C ARG A 59 -3.31 -14.60 -5.25
N TRP A 60 -3.03 -13.49 -5.91
CA TRP A 60 -3.64 -12.18 -5.64
C TRP A 60 -3.34 -11.21 -6.77
N ILE A 61 -4.12 -10.13 -6.92
CA ILE A 61 -3.78 -9.05 -7.86
C ILE A 61 -2.39 -8.47 -7.59
N ASP A 62 -1.71 -8.10 -8.66
CA ASP A 62 -0.47 -7.34 -8.62
C ASP A 62 -0.73 -5.87 -8.32
N GLY A 63 -0.08 -5.36 -7.28
CA GLY A 63 -0.15 -3.96 -6.90
C GLY A 63 0.85 -3.60 -5.81
N SER A 64 1.27 -2.34 -5.78
CA SER A 64 2.05 -1.81 -4.66
C SER A 64 1.15 -1.83 -3.41
N GLY A 65 1.57 -2.50 -2.35
CA GLY A 65 0.70 -2.78 -1.20
C GLY A 65 1.16 -4.00 -0.41
N TYR A 66 0.24 -4.65 0.28
CA TYR A 66 0.44 -5.96 0.89
C TYR A 66 -0.33 -7.03 0.13
N ARG A 67 0.36 -8.10 -0.27
CA ARG A 67 -0.23 -9.31 -0.82
C ARG A 67 -0.61 -10.26 0.32
N PRO A 68 -1.88 -10.65 0.46
CA PRO A 68 -2.29 -11.70 1.40
C PRO A 68 -1.87 -13.07 0.87
N VAL A 69 -0.95 -13.74 1.56
CA VAL A 69 -0.55 -15.12 1.28
C VAL A 69 -1.27 -16.04 2.26
N ARG A 70 -2.08 -16.99 1.76
CA ARG A 70 -2.73 -17.97 2.63
C ARG A 70 -1.78 -19.14 2.86
N VAL A 71 -1.50 -19.44 4.11
CA VAL A 71 -0.61 -20.53 4.52
C VAL A 71 -1.39 -21.49 5.39
N THR A 72 -1.59 -22.71 4.89
CA THR A 72 -2.26 -23.79 5.61
C THR A 72 -1.22 -24.75 6.15
N VAL A 73 -1.19 -24.92 7.47
CA VAL A 73 -0.41 -25.96 8.15
C VAL A 73 -1.34 -27.15 8.40
N ALA A 74 -0.98 -28.33 7.92
CA ALA A 74 -1.82 -29.53 8.04
C ALA A 74 -1.02 -30.75 8.50
N THR A 75 -1.67 -31.68 9.17
CA THR A 75 -1.08 -32.98 9.51
C THR A 75 -0.94 -33.87 8.28
N ALA A 76 0.18 -34.55 8.13
CA ALA A 76 0.48 -35.39 6.98
C ALA A 76 -0.45 -36.61 6.80
N ASN A 77 -1.00 -37.12 7.90
CA ASN A 77 -1.92 -38.26 7.91
C ASN A 77 -3.40 -37.84 7.82
N GLY A 78 -3.70 -36.53 7.76
CA GLY A 78 -5.06 -35.98 7.79
C GLY A 78 -5.81 -36.20 9.10
N LEU A 79 -5.15 -36.71 10.15
CA LEU A 79 -5.77 -36.93 11.47
C LEU A 79 -5.56 -35.69 12.36
N PRO A 80 -6.47 -35.41 13.29
CA PRO A 80 -6.31 -34.33 14.26
C PRO A 80 -4.93 -34.31 14.93
N ALA A 81 -4.33 -33.12 15.03
CA ALA A 81 -3.06 -32.91 15.72
C ALA A 81 -3.19 -33.33 17.20
N PRO A 82 -2.27 -34.17 17.72
CA PRO A 82 -2.36 -34.68 19.09
C PRO A 82 -2.05 -33.61 20.14
N ALA A 83 -1.36 -32.53 19.75
CA ALA A 83 -1.00 -31.38 20.57
C ALA A 83 -0.88 -30.13 19.68
N ASP A 84 -0.85 -28.95 20.30
CA ASP A 84 -0.56 -27.70 19.61
C ASP A 84 0.83 -27.75 18.97
N ARG A 85 0.93 -27.30 17.72
CA ARG A 85 2.20 -27.19 17.00
C ARG A 85 2.40 -25.77 16.51
N ARG A 86 3.57 -25.20 16.81
CA ARG A 86 3.94 -23.83 16.43
C ARG A 86 5.01 -23.87 15.35
N VAL A 87 4.68 -23.35 14.18
CA VAL A 87 5.57 -23.35 13.03
C VAL A 87 5.86 -21.91 12.63
N ASN A 88 7.12 -21.49 12.77
CA ASN A 88 7.58 -20.23 12.22
C ASN A 88 7.77 -20.39 10.72
N VAL A 89 7.02 -19.61 9.93
CA VAL A 89 7.10 -19.59 8.48
C VAL A 89 7.66 -18.26 8.03
N THR A 90 8.75 -18.30 7.28
CA THR A 90 9.39 -17.16 6.63
C THR A 90 9.21 -17.27 5.13
N LEU A 91 8.59 -16.25 4.52
CA LEU A 91 8.41 -16.12 3.09
C LEU A 91 9.27 -14.96 2.57
N GLN A 92 10.11 -15.21 1.57
CA GLN A 92 10.90 -14.18 0.91
C GLN A 92 10.72 -14.25 -0.61
N PRO A 93 9.93 -13.32 -1.19
CA PRO A 93 9.82 -13.19 -2.63
C PRO A 93 11.17 -12.83 -3.27
N GLN A 94 11.33 -13.24 -4.52
CA GLN A 94 12.52 -13.00 -5.33
C GLN A 94 12.10 -12.69 -6.77
N TYR A 95 12.95 -11.94 -7.47
CA TYR A 95 12.81 -11.67 -8.90
C TYR A 95 14.02 -12.25 -9.63
N TYR A 96 13.80 -12.80 -10.83
CA TYR A 96 14.78 -13.62 -11.55
C TYR A 96 16.13 -12.94 -11.83
N ASN A 97 16.19 -11.60 -11.86
CA ASN A 97 17.41 -10.83 -12.14
C ASN A 97 18.13 -10.28 -10.89
N PHE A 98 17.60 -10.48 -9.68
CA PHE A 98 18.22 -9.95 -8.45
C PHE A 98 19.15 -10.98 -7.78
N ASN A 99 20.16 -11.46 -8.50
CA ASN A 99 21.07 -12.52 -8.01
C ASN A 99 21.83 -12.18 -6.70
N SER A 100 21.88 -10.91 -6.26
CA SER A 100 22.46 -10.50 -4.96
C SER A 100 21.86 -9.23 -4.35
N ARG A 101 20.77 -8.72 -4.92
CA ARG A 101 20.18 -7.42 -4.57
C ARG A 101 18.68 -7.56 -4.36
N ASN A 102 18.27 -8.53 -3.56
CA ASN A 102 16.85 -8.77 -3.32
C ASN A 102 16.24 -7.57 -2.57
N PRO A 103 15.37 -6.76 -3.21
CA PRO A 103 14.76 -5.63 -2.53
C PRO A 103 13.60 -6.09 -1.63
N PHE A 104 13.14 -7.35 -1.75
CA PHE A 104 11.97 -7.86 -1.03
C PHE A 104 12.35 -8.30 0.39
N PRO A 105 11.52 -7.98 1.40
CA PRO A 105 11.75 -8.42 2.76
C PRO A 105 11.51 -9.93 2.92
N ALA A 106 12.28 -10.56 3.80
CA ALA A 106 11.91 -11.84 4.39
C ALA A 106 10.85 -11.60 5.47
N VAL A 107 9.65 -12.12 5.27
CA VAL A 107 8.48 -11.90 6.15
C VAL A 107 8.22 -13.16 6.96
N THR A 108 8.26 -13.04 8.29
CA THR A 108 8.12 -14.16 9.22
C THR A 108 6.86 -14.03 10.08
N ARG A 109 6.18 -15.15 10.33
CA ARG A 109 5.08 -15.25 11.31
C ARG A 109 5.06 -16.64 11.95
N GLU A 110 4.74 -16.69 13.23
CA GLU A 110 4.43 -17.96 13.91
C GLU A 110 3.00 -18.38 13.56
N LEU A 111 2.85 -19.58 13.02
CA LEU A 111 1.58 -20.19 12.66
C LEU A 111 1.26 -21.31 13.65
N MET A 112 0.03 -21.31 14.17
CA MET A 112 -0.45 -22.35 15.08
C MET A 112 -1.22 -23.42 14.31
N LEU A 113 -0.96 -24.69 14.59
CA LEU A 113 -1.88 -25.79 14.33
C LEU A 113 -2.40 -26.28 15.68
N SER A 114 -3.64 -25.91 15.99
CA SER A 114 -4.26 -26.19 17.29
C SER A 114 -4.53 -27.69 17.49
N GLN A 115 -4.36 -28.18 18.72
CA GLN A 115 -4.72 -29.54 19.12
C GLN A 115 -6.15 -29.87 18.69
N GLY A 116 -6.34 -31.06 18.14
CA GLY A 116 -7.66 -31.52 17.66
C GLY A 116 -8.02 -31.06 16.25
N LYS A 117 -7.23 -30.20 15.59
CA LYS A 117 -7.42 -29.83 14.18
C LYS A 117 -6.48 -30.64 13.27
N ALA A 118 -6.94 -31.01 12.08
CA ALA A 118 -6.11 -31.64 11.05
C ALA A 118 -5.42 -30.61 10.15
N ALA A 119 -5.97 -29.39 10.05
CA ALA A 119 -5.41 -28.29 9.29
C ALA A 119 -5.86 -26.94 9.86
N GLU A 120 -5.03 -25.92 9.69
CA GLU A 120 -5.34 -24.53 10.06
C GLU A 120 -4.73 -23.56 9.05
N THR A 121 -5.53 -22.62 8.55
CA THR A 121 -5.13 -21.65 7.54
C THR A 121 -4.95 -20.28 8.17
N HIS A 122 -3.81 -19.66 7.89
CA HIS A 122 -3.45 -18.33 8.34
C HIS A 122 -3.16 -17.42 7.14
N THR A 123 -3.37 -16.12 7.28
CA THR A 123 -2.97 -15.14 6.27
C THR A 123 -1.67 -14.46 6.70
N LEU A 124 -0.64 -14.55 5.86
CA LEU A 124 0.59 -13.78 6.00
C LEU A 124 0.57 -12.61 5.01
N LEU A 125 0.56 -11.39 5.53
CA LEU A 125 0.60 -10.18 4.72
C LEU A 125 2.05 -9.86 4.34
N VAL A 126 2.36 -9.93 3.04
CA VAL A 126 3.72 -9.71 2.54
C VAL A 126 3.75 -8.43 1.71
N PRO A 127 4.61 -7.44 2.02
CA PRO A 127 4.76 -6.25 1.20
C PRO A 127 5.13 -6.60 -0.25
N GLN A 128 4.31 -6.17 -1.19
CA GLN A 128 4.56 -6.28 -2.62
C GLN A 128 4.99 -4.92 -3.17
N GLN A 129 6.16 -4.91 -3.79
CA GLN A 129 6.72 -3.73 -4.46
C GLN A 129 6.88 -3.93 -5.96
N PHE A 130 7.05 -5.18 -6.40
CA PHE A 130 7.29 -5.56 -7.78
C PHE A 130 6.86 -7.02 -7.99
N LEU A 131 6.92 -7.49 -9.23
CA LEU A 131 6.56 -8.86 -9.62
C LEU A 131 7.36 -9.91 -8.82
N TRP A 132 6.65 -10.94 -8.35
CA TRP A 132 7.26 -12.11 -7.73
C TRP A 132 7.52 -13.16 -8.79
N TYR A 133 8.77 -13.65 -8.84
CA TYR A 133 9.17 -14.69 -9.78
C TYR A 133 9.33 -16.03 -9.07
N THR A 134 10.10 -16.03 -7.98
CA THR A 134 10.28 -17.16 -7.10
C THR A 134 10.00 -16.77 -5.65
N LEU A 135 9.69 -17.78 -4.83
CA LEU A 135 9.47 -17.64 -3.41
C LEU A 135 10.42 -18.57 -2.68
N GLN A 136 11.26 -18.00 -1.81
CA GLN A 136 11.98 -18.76 -0.81
C GLN A 136 11.08 -18.95 0.41
N VAL A 137 11.04 -20.20 0.90
CA VAL A 137 10.24 -20.61 2.05
C VAL A 137 11.18 -21.23 3.07
N GLU A 138 11.23 -20.68 4.27
CA GLU A 138 11.90 -21.31 5.40
C GLU A 138 10.89 -21.59 6.51
N THR A 139 10.94 -22.80 7.05
CA THR A 139 10.07 -23.23 8.14
C THR A 139 10.87 -23.77 9.32
N ARG A 140 10.45 -23.40 10.52
CA ARG A 140 11.06 -23.86 11.77
C ARG A 140 10.00 -24.23 12.79
N GLU A 141 10.22 -25.32 13.51
CA GLU A 141 9.45 -25.71 14.68
C GLU A 141 10.43 -25.85 15.85
N ASP A 142 10.16 -25.18 16.96
CA ASP A 142 11.03 -25.13 18.15
C ASP A 142 12.50 -24.77 17.83
N GLY A 143 12.69 -23.85 16.87
CA GLY A 143 14.01 -23.41 16.40
C GLY A 143 14.69 -24.35 15.40
N ARG A 144 14.21 -25.59 15.25
CA ARG A 144 14.73 -26.57 14.28
C ARG A 144 14.16 -26.31 12.89
N LYS A 145 15.03 -26.15 11.88
CA LYS A 145 14.61 -26.04 10.47
C LYS A 145 13.96 -27.35 10.00
N LEU A 146 12.74 -27.26 9.47
CA LEU A 146 12.02 -28.35 8.82
C LEU A 146 12.43 -28.35 7.35
N LYS A 147 13.45 -29.15 7.02
CA LYS A 147 14.08 -29.12 5.68
C LYS A 147 13.11 -29.48 4.58
N GLU A 148 12.25 -30.45 4.82
CA GLU A 148 11.22 -30.91 3.89
C GLU A 148 10.09 -29.90 3.69
N LEU A 149 9.92 -28.95 4.62
CA LEU A 149 8.97 -27.84 4.51
C LEU A 149 9.67 -26.53 4.15
N SER A 150 10.92 -26.57 3.72
CA SER A 150 11.70 -25.40 3.30
C SER A 150 12.13 -25.57 1.85
N SER A 151 12.12 -24.48 1.09
CA SER A 151 12.59 -24.44 -0.30
C SER A 151 13.34 -23.14 -0.54
N ASP A 152 14.53 -23.22 -1.12
CA ASP A 152 15.31 -22.02 -1.46
C ASP A 152 14.74 -21.29 -2.69
N SER A 153 13.91 -21.95 -3.49
CA SER A 153 13.26 -21.35 -4.64
C SER A 153 12.07 -22.19 -5.10
N THR A 154 10.87 -21.61 -5.05
CA THR A 154 9.68 -22.16 -5.70
C THR A 154 9.14 -21.17 -6.71
N SER A 155 8.78 -21.63 -7.91
CA SER A 155 8.10 -20.78 -8.91
C SER A 155 6.81 -20.22 -8.33
N VAL A 156 6.61 -18.92 -8.50
CA VAL A 156 5.33 -18.22 -8.22
C VAL A 156 5.00 -17.22 -9.34
N MET A 157 5.67 -17.33 -10.49
CA MET A 157 5.52 -16.42 -11.63
C MET A 157 4.28 -16.79 -12.47
N THR A 158 3.59 -15.78 -13.00
CA THR A 158 2.64 -15.96 -14.12
C THR A 158 3.32 -15.84 -15.47
N MET A 159 3.08 -16.82 -16.35
CA MET A 159 3.70 -16.93 -17.68
C MET A 159 3.36 -15.78 -18.65
N PHE A 160 2.38 -14.91 -18.34
CA PHE A 160 1.81 -13.94 -19.28
C PHE A 160 2.25 -12.48 -19.05
N THR A 161 3.14 -12.18 -18.11
CA THR A 161 3.44 -10.78 -17.75
C THR A 161 4.38 -10.06 -18.72
N ASN A 162 5.16 -10.74 -19.57
CA ASN A 162 6.20 -10.12 -20.42
C ASN A 162 7.06 -9.05 -19.68
N GLY A 163 7.18 -9.14 -18.35
CA GLY A 163 7.87 -8.17 -17.50
C GLY A 163 7.15 -6.83 -17.27
N TYR A 164 5.91 -6.64 -17.74
CA TYR A 164 5.16 -5.40 -17.57
C TYR A 164 4.57 -5.28 -16.15
N TYR A 165 4.89 -4.17 -15.47
CA TYR A 165 4.32 -3.80 -14.18
C TYR A 165 4.16 -2.28 -14.11
N THR A 166 3.12 -1.79 -13.44
CA THR A 166 2.78 -0.36 -13.41
C THR A 166 2.12 0.00 -12.08
N GLU A 167 2.31 1.24 -11.65
CA GLU A 167 1.57 1.91 -10.58
C GLU A 167 0.55 2.93 -11.13
N ALA A 168 0.42 3.01 -12.45
CA ALA A 168 -0.34 4.06 -13.12
C ALA A 168 -1.67 3.58 -13.73
N TYR A 169 -1.94 2.27 -13.75
CA TYR A 169 -3.27 1.68 -14.00
C TYR A 169 -3.86 1.14 -12.69
N PRO A 170 -5.18 1.25 -12.42
CA PRO A 170 -5.70 0.79 -11.15
C PRO A 170 -5.59 -0.72 -11.08
N ALA A 171 -5.17 -1.25 -9.93
CA ALA A 171 -5.46 -2.63 -9.60
C ALA A 171 -6.89 -2.72 -9.05
N THR A 172 -7.71 -3.58 -9.64
CA THR A 172 -9.15 -3.60 -9.37
C THR A 172 -9.62 -4.99 -8.93
N ILE A 173 -10.45 -5.04 -7.89
CA ILE A 173 -11.16 -6.26 -7.50
C ILE A 173 -12.66 -6.03 -7.63
N VAL A 174 -13.31 -6.91 -8.39
CA VAL A 174 -14.77 -6.98 -8.44
C VAL A 174 -15.19 -8.10 -7.49
N PHE A 175 -15.88 -7.74 -6.41
CA PHE A 175 -16.48 -8.72 -5.50
C PHE A 175 -17.93 -8.97 -5.91
N HIS A 176 -18.33 -10.23 -6.06
CA HIS A 176 -19.68 -10.57 -6.50
C HIS A 176 -20.19 -11.88 -5.91
N ARG A 177 -21.49 -11.96 -5.61
CA ARG A 177 -22.13 -13.17 -5.04
C ARG A 177 -21.95 -14.44 -5.86
N ASN A 178 -21.96 -14.30 -7.20
CA ASN A 178 -21.85 -15.42 -8.15
C ASN A 178 -20.43 -15.57 -8.72
N ALA A 179 -19.44 -14.86 -8.16
CA ALA A 179 -18.06 -15.04 -8.61
C ALA A 179 -17.53 -16.43 -8.21
N PRO A 180 -16.98 -17.21 -9.16
CA PRO A 180 -16.39 -18.50 -8.85
C PRO A 180 -15.10 -18.36 -8.02
N LYS A 181 -14.87 -19.33 -7.11
CA LYS A 181 -13.58 -19.47 -6.44
C LYS A 181 -12.47 -19.72 -7.46
N ARG A 182 -11.27 -19.22 -7.20
CA ARG A 182 -10.11 -19.34 -8.11
C ARG A 182 -9.85 -20.78 -8.59
N ASP A 183 -9.94 -21.75 -7.69
CA ASP A 183 -9.71 -23.18 -8.00
C ASP A 183 -10.79 -23.78 -8.91
N ASP A 184 -12.00 -23.23 -8.88
CA ASP A 184 -13.17 -23.79 -9.57
C ASP A 184 -13.47 -23.06 -10.89
N ARG A 185 -12.75 -21.97 -11.21
CA ARG A 185 -13.05 -21.09 -12.36
C ARG A 185 -13.18 -21.81 -13.69
N ALA A 186 -12.20 -22.63 -14.05
CA ALA A 186 -12.20 -23.33 -15.34
C ALA A 186 -13.39 -24.31 -15.44
N GLY A 187 -13.71 -25.00 -14.34
CA GLY A 187 -14.87 -25.88 -14.25
C GLY A 187 -16.17 -25.10 -14.35
N TRP A 188 -16.27 -23.99 -13.60
CA TRP A 188 -17.43 -23.10 -13.61
C TRP A 188 -17.68 -22.52 -15.01
N VAL A 189 -16.66 -22.02 -15.71
CA VAL A 189 -16.83 -21.47 -17.07
C VAL A 189 -17.39 -22.53 -18.03
N LEU A 190 -16.88 -23.76 -17.95
CA LEU A 190 -17.35 -24.88 -18.77
C LEU A 190 -18.80 -25.26 -18.41
N GLU A 191 -19.13 -25.30 -17.12
CA GLU A 191 -20.48 -25.57 -16.63
C GLU A 191 -21.48 -24.53 -17.15
N GLN A 192 -21.16 -23.23 -17.04
CA GLN A 192 -22.04 -22.16 -17.52
C GLN A 192 -22.23 -22.22 -19.05
N ALA A 193 -21.20 -22.58 -19.80
CA ALA A 193 -21.32 -22.77 -21.24
C ALA A 193 -22.27 -23.93 -21.58
N ASN A 194 -22.14 -25.07 -20.91
CA ASN A 194 -23.00 -26.24 -21.11
C ASN A 194 -24.46 -25.94 -20.75
N ARG A 195 -24.71 -25.27 -19.61
CA ARG A 195 -26.05 -24.84 -19.18
C ARG A 195 -26.68 -23.95 -20.24
N ARG A 196 -25.94 -22.97 -20.75
CA ARG A 196 -26.40 -22.07 -21.82
C ARG A 196 -26.76 -22.82 -23.10
N ASP A 197 -25.92 -23.74 -23.54
CA ASP A 197 -26.15 -24.53 -24.76
C ASP A 197 -27.35 -25.47 -24.61
N ALA A 198 -27.61 -25.95 -23.38
CA ALA A 198 -28.80 -26.72 -23.02
C ALA A 198 -30.08 -25.88 -22.86
N GLY A 199 -29.99 -24.54 -22.93
CA GLY A 199 -31.11 -23.63 -22.69
C GLY A 199 -31.51 -23.51 -21.22
N GLU A 200 -30.64 -23.92 -20.29
CA GLU A 200 -30.81 -23.78 -18.86
C GLU A 200 -30.44 -22.36 -18.40
N GLU A 201 -30.98 -21.94 -17.26
CA GLU A 201 -30.59 -20.69 -16.60
C GLU A 201 -29.10 -20.78 -16.24
N VAL A 202 -28.36 -19.68 -16.39
CA VAL A 202 -26.94 -19.56 -16.03
C VAL A 202 -26.80 -18.61 -14.84
N ASP A 203 -25.67 -18.69 -14.14
CA ASP A 203 -25.39 -17.76 -13.05
C ASP A 203 -25.24 -16.34 -13.62
N GLU A 204 -26.12 -15.44 -13.17
CA GLU A 204 -26.11 -14.04 -13.58
C GLU A 204 -24.86 -13.34 -13.04
N ILE A 205 -24.05 -12.79 -13.94
CA ILE A 205 -22.89 -11.95 -13.63
C ILE A 205 -22.89 -10.73 -14.55
N PRO A 206 -22.31 -9.59 -14.12
CA PRO A 206 -22.16 -8.44 -15.01
C PRO A 206 -21.32 -8.80 -16.25
N ASP A 207 -21.63 -8.18 -17.38
CA ASP A 207 -20.84 -8.34 -18.61
C ASP A 207 -19.51 -7.57 -18.51
N LEU A 208 -18.52 -8.21 -17.91
CA LEU A 208 -17.21 -7.62 -17.61
C LEU A 208 -16.31 -7.44 -18.85
N ARG A 209 -16.74 -7.80 -20.07
CA ARG A 209 -15.87 -7.82 -21.25
C ARG A 209 -15.21 -6.47 -21.53
N VAL A 210 -15.99 -5.40 -21.60
CA VAL A 210 -15.46 -4.05 -21.86
C VAL A 210 -14.69 -3.56 -20.64
N PHE A 211 -15.19 -3.81 -19.42
CA PHE A 211 -14.50 -3.43 -18.19
C PHE A 211 -13.10 -4.04 -18.09
N PHE A 212 -12.97 -5.34 -18.35
CA PHE A 212 -11.69 -6.06 -18.40
C PHE A 212 -10.73 -5.45 -19.43
N ASN A 213 -11.23 -5.08 -20.61
CA ASN A 213 -10.42 -4.38 -21.60
C ASN A 213 -9.92 -3.02 -21.08
N GLU A 214 -10.73 -2.28 -20.34
CA GLU A 214 -10.34 -0.99 -19.76
C GLU A 214 -9.26 -1.11 -18.67
N GLN A 215 -9.12 -2.30 -18.07
CA GLN A 215 -8.06 -2.63 -17.12
C GLN A 215 -6.76 -3.11 -17.80
N THR A 216 -6.77 -3.38 -19.12
CA THR A 216 -5.59 -3.87 -19.82
C THR A 216 -4.54 -2.79 -19.99
N LEU A 217 -3.29 -3.18 -19.78
CA LEU A 217 -2.16 -2.42 -20.29
C LEU A 217 -2.16 -2.50 -21.82
N PRO A 218 -1.97 -1.38 -22.55
CA PRO A 218 -1.85 -1.40 -23.99
C PRO A 218 -0.52 -2.03 -24.39
N THR A 219 -0.50 -3.35 -24.55
CA THR A 219 0.65 -4.15 -24.98
C THR A 219 0.45 -4.71 -26.39
N ASN A 220 1.42 -5.50 -26.88
CA ASN A 220 1.28 -6.23 -28.14
C ASN A 220 0.33 -7.46 -28.02
N GLN A 221 -0.05 -7.87 -26.82
CA GLN A 221 -1.02 -8.93 -26.57
C GLN A 221 -2.39 -8.31 -26.29
N GLN A 222 -3.23 -8.23 -27.32
CA GLN A 222 -4.61 -7.76 -27.18
C GLN A 222 -5.51 -8.84 -26.58
N LEU A 223 -6.43 -8.47 -25.69
CA LEU A 223 -7.40 -9.39 -25.08
C LEU A 223 -8.66 -9.61 -25.92
N THR A 224 -8.77 -9.00 -27.10
CA THR A 224 -9.99 -9.05 -27.93
C THR A 224 -10.45 -10.48 -28.19
N SER A 225 -9.53 -11.41 -28.46
CA SER A 225 -9.87 -12.80 -28.73
C SER A 225 -10.37 -13.55 -27.48
N GLN A 226 -9.81 -13.25 -26.32
CA GLN A 226 -10.14 -13.83 -25.01
C GLN A 226 -11.48 -13.31 -24.50
N LEU A 227 -11.86 -12.09 -24.90
CA LEU A 227 -13.10 -11.44 -24.51
C LEU A 227 -14.24 -11.68 -25.51
N SER A 228 -13.97 -12.25 -26.69
CA SER A 228 -14.94 -12.40 -27.79
C SER A 228 -16.15 -13.30 -27.47
N GLY A 229 -16.03 -14.14 -26.44
CA GLY A 229 -17.04 -15.09 -25.99
C GLY A 229 -18.21 -14.48 -25.21
N SER A 230 -18.91 -15.33 -24.45
CA SER A 230 -19.97 -14.92 -23.52
C SER A 230 -19.43 -14.14 -22.30
N PRO A 231 -20.29 -13.46 -21.53
CA PRO A 231 -19.92 -12.88 -20.23
C PRO A 231 -19.21 -13.88 -19.32
N ASN A 232 -19.73 -15.10 -19.18
CA ASN A 232 -19.12 -16.15 -18.35
C ASN A 232 -17.77 -16.61 -18.91
N GLN A 233 -17.62 -16.71 -20.24
CA GLN A 233 -16.34 -17.06 -20.86
C GLN A 233 -15.27 -15.99 -20.64
N ALA A 234 -15.65 -14.72 -20.54
CA ALA A 234 -14.73 -13.61 -20.28
C ALA A 234 -13.99 -13.74 -18.93
N VAL A 235 -14.53 -14.50 -17.97
CA VAL A 235 -13.85 -14.85 -16.71
C VAL A 235 -12.53 -15.59 -16.97
N SER A 236 -12.38 -16.28 -18.11
CA SER A 236 -11.10 -16.91 -18.49
C SER A 236 -10.02 -15.89 -18.88
N ALA A 237 -10.40 -14.67 -19.27
CA ALA A 237 -9.44 -13.61 -19.63
C ALA A 237 -8.65 -13.10 -18.42
N LEU A 238 -9.15 -13.34 -17.22
CA LEU A 238 -8.50 -13.01 -15.96
C LEU A 238 -7.08 -13.56 -15.84
N THR A 239 -6.78 -14.75 -16.37
CA THR A 239 -5.41 -15.29 -16.39
C THR A 239 -4.39 -14.38 -17.10
N PHE A 240 -4.86 -13.43 -17.92
CA PHE A 240 -4.04 -12.42 -18.60
C PHE A 240 -4.09 -11.03 -17.91
N LEU A 241 -4.95 -10.84 -16.91
CA LEU A 241 -5.15 -9.57 -16.21
C LEU A 241 -4.52 -9.63 -14.82
N THR A 242 -3.25 -9.24 -14.73
CA THR A 242 -2.51 -9.37 -13.47
C THR A 242 -2.98 -8.41 -12.37
N ARG A 243 -3.62 -7.31 -12.76
CA ARG A 243 -4.11 -6.26 -11.86
C ARG A 243 -5.63 -6.27 -11.73
N THR A 244 -6.32 -7.32 -12.16
CA THR A 244 -7.77 -7.41 -12.08
C THR A 244 -8.18 -8.79 -11.62
N ASP A 245 -9.17 -8.85 -10.74
CA ASP A 245 -9.69 -10.11 -10.24
C ASP A 245 -11.21 -10.02 -10.01
N PHE A 246 -11.88 -11.16 -10.13
CA PHE A 246 -13.30 -11.35 -9.89
C PHE A 246 -13.48 -12.42 -8.81
N LEU A 247 -13.87 -11.98 -7.61
CA LEU A 247 -13.80 -12.78 -6.40
C LEU A 247 -15.15 -12.92 -5.69
N PRO A 248 -15.42 -14.09 -5.06
CA PRO A 248 -16.58 -14.24 -4.21
C PRO A 248 -16.47 -13.33 -2.97
N LEU A 249 -17.61 -12.93 -2.41
CA LEU A 249 -17.66 -12.09 -1.20
C LEU A 249 -16.90 -12.73 -0.02
N SER A 250 -16.86 -14.07 0.03
CA SER A 250 -16.13 -14.85 1.04
C SER A 250 -14.61 -14.83 0.91
N ASP A 251 -14.05 -14.22 -0.14
CA ASP A 251 -12.61 -14.11 -0.36
C ASP A 251 -12.06 -12.73 0.00
N MET A 252 -12.91 -11.76 0.40
CA MET A 252 -12.48 -10.45 0.87
C MET A 252 -11.57 -10.56 2.11
N PRO A 253 -10.37 -9.97 2.16
CA PRO A 253 -9.44 -10.16 3.27
C PRO A 253 -10.04 -9.82 4.65
N VAL A 254 -9.48 -10.43 5.70
CA VAL A 254 -9.86 -10.16 7.10
C VAL A 254 -9.04 -9.02 7.75
N ALA A 255 -8.14 -8.40 6.97
CA ALA A 255 -7.35 -7.25 7.37
C ALA A 255 -7.26 -6.28 6.18
N TRP A 256 -7.44 -4.98 6.43
CA TRP A 256 -7.52 -3.97 5.37
C TRP A 256 -6.24 -3.84 4.55
N GLN A 257 -5.09 -4.17 5.12
CA GLN A 257 -3.83 -4.19 4.35
C GLN A 257 -3.89 -5.22 3.22
N GLY A 258 -4.64 -6.31 3.35
CA GLY A 258 -4.84 -7.26 2.25
C GLY A 258 -5.54 -6.65 1.03
N LEU A 259 -6.25 -5.52 1.21
CA LEU A 259 -6.85 -4.73 0.14
C LEU A 259 -5.95 -3.57 -0.31
N SER A 260 -4.82 -3.31 0.35
CA SER A 260 -3.96 -2.16 0.05
C SER A 260 -3.29 -2.22 -1.33
N SER A 261 -3.19 -3.40 -1.95
CA SER A 261 -2.74 -3.54 -3.34
C SER A 261 -3.82 -3.12 -4.36
N ALA A 262 -5.09 -3.03 -3.96
CA ALA A 262 -6.18 -2.56 -4.79
C ALA A 262 -6.27 -1.03 -4.81
N ASP A 263 -6.43 -0.47 -6.00
CA ASP A 263 -6.74 0.94 -6.23
C ASP A 263 -8.26 1.18 -6.32
N LEU A 264 -9.02 0.18 -6.75
CA LEU A 264 -10.48 0.23 -6.92
C LEU A 264 -11.13 -1.09 -6.45
N ILE A 265 -12.21 -0.98 -5.68
CA ILE A 265 -13.10 -2.11 -5.37
C ILE A 265 -14.45 -1.81 -6.02
N VAL A 266 -15.02 -2.83 -6.68
CA VAL A 266 -16.32 -2.74 -7.34
C VAL A 266 -17.27 -3.75 -6.71
N LEU A 267 -18.45 -3.29 -6.30
CA LEU A 267 -19.51 -4.07 -5.69
C LEU A 267 -20.86 -3.65 -6.27
N GLU A 268 -21.77 -4.60 -6.44
CA GLU A 268 -23.19 -4.25 -6.61
C GLU A 268 -23.76 -3.79 -5.26
N ARG A 269 -24.78 -2.93 -5.24
CA ARG A 269 -25.48 -2.54 -4.00
C ARG A 269 -25.87 -3.76 -3.16
N VAL A 270 -26.51 -4.74 -3.77
CA VAL A 270 -26.99 -5.92 -3.05
C VAL A 270 -25.84 -6.78 -2.50
N ASP A 271 -24.66 -6.73 -3.12
CA ASP A 271 -23.45 -7.39 -2.62
C ASP A 271 -22.84 -6.64 -1.44
N LEU A 272 -22.82 -5.30 -1.49
CA LEU A 272 -22.40 -4.46 -0.38
C LEU A 272 -23.29 -4.70 0.86
N GLU A 273 -24.62 -4.71 0.68
CA GLU A 273 -25.59 -5.05 1.73
C GLU A 273 -25.37 -6.47 2.25
N THR A 274 -25.05 -7.43 1.36
CA THR A 274 -24.74 -8.81 1.77
C THR A 274 -23.47 -8.88 2.60
N VAL A 275 -22.42 -8.13 2.23
CA VAL A 275 -21.18 -8.05 3.01
C VAL A 275 -21.46 -7.44 4.38
N PHE A 276 -22.22 -6.35 4.45
CA PHE A 276 -22.63 -5.73 5.71
C PHE A 276 -23.38 -6.70 6.64
N HIS A 277 -24.38 -7.43 6.11
CA HIS A 277 -25.22 -8.29 6.95
C HIS A 277 -24.64 -9.67 7.24
N LYS A 278 -23.96 -10.31 6.27
CA LYS A 278 -23.45 -11.69 6.41
C LYS A 278 -21.97 -11.76 6.79
N PHE A 279 -21.21 -10.71 6.52
CA PHE A 279 -19.76 -10.66 6.74
C PHE A 279 -19.33 -9.35 7.42
N PRO A 280 -19.88 -8.99 8.60
CA PRO A 280 -19.66 -7.68 9.22
C PRO A 280 -18.17 -7.36 9.47
N GLU A 281 -17.35 -8.36 9.83
CA GLU A 281 -15.90 -8.18 9.97
C GLU A 281 -15.23 -7.76 8.65
N ARG A 282 -15.71 -8.25 7.51
CA ARG A 282 -15.19 -7.90 6.17
C ARG A 282 -15.71 -6.55 5.71
N PHE A 283 -16.93 -6.19 6.09
CA PHE A 283 -17.43 -4.83 5.90
C PHE A 283 -16.57 -3.81 6.64
N ALA A 284 -16.22 -4.08 7.91
CA ALA A 284 -15.32 -3.23 8.68
C ALA A 284 -13.95 -3.09 7.98
N VAL A 285 -13.41 -4.17 7.43
CA VAL A 285 -12.18 -4.16 6.62
C VAL A 285 -12.31 -3.27 5.37
N LEU A 286 -13.44 -3.36 4.66
CA LEU A 286 -13.72 -2.52 3.49
C LEU A 286 -13.78 -1.03 3.88
N HIS A 287 -14.44 -0.70 5.00
CA HIS A 287 -14.55 0.66 5.49
C HIS A 287 -13.19 1.21 5.96
N GLN A 288 -12.39 0.41 6.68
CA GLN A 288 -11.02 0.76 7.04
C GLN A 288 -10.14 1.05 5.81
N TRP A 289 -10.22 0.20 4.78
CA TRP A 289 -9.50 0.42 3.53
C TRP A 289 -9.96 1.70 2.81
N LEU A 290 -11.26 1.98 2.82
CA LEU A 290 -11.82 3.21 2.28
C LEU A 290 -11.29 4.44 3.04
N MET A 291 -11.38 4.43 4.38
CA MET A 291 -10.84 5.49 5.24
C MET A 291 -9.35 5.73 5.01
N ALA A 292 -8.59 4.66 4.74
CA ALA A 292 -7.17 4.70 4.45
C ALA A 292 -6.82 5.25 3.04
N GLY A 293 -7.78 5.51 2.16
CA GLY A 293 -7.55 6.09 0.83
C GLY A 293 -8.03 5.24 -0.35
N GLY A 294 -8.77 4.16 -0.11
CA GLY A 294 -9.40 3.31 -1.12
C GLY A 294 -10.42 4.05 -2.00
N ASN A 295 -10.73 3.48 -3.15
CA ASN A 295 -11.79 3.99 -4.04
C ASN A 295 -12.86 2.90 -4.23
N LEU A 296 -14.09 3.17 -3.82
CA LEU A 296 -15.21 2.23 -3.90
C LEU A 296 -16.19 2.63 -5.00
N LEU A 297 -16.49 1.71 -5.90
CA LEU A 297 -17.58 1.83 -6.88
C LEU A 297 -18.75 0.92 -6.48
N VAL A 298 -19.92 1.51 -6.26
CA VAL A 298 -21.17 0.79 -6.02
C VAL A 298 -22.08 1.00 -7.23
N TRP A 299 -22.53 -0.08 -7.86
CA TRP A 299 -23.39 -0.02 -9.05
C TRP A 299 -24.77 -0.65 -8.81
N ASN A 300 -25.72 -0.41 -9.72
CA ASN A 300 -27.12 -0.78 -9.59
C ASN A 300 -27.69 -0.34 -8.23
N ALA A 301 -27.36 0.90 -7.84
CA ALA A 301 -27.64 1.38 -6.51
C ALA A 301 -29.06 1.95 -6.37
N GLY A 302 -29.75 2.22 -7.47
CA GLY A 302 -31.04 2.90 -7.45
C GLY A 302 -30.95 4.37 -7.02
N GLN A 303 -32.08 5.07 -7.05
CA GLN A 303 -32.16 6.50 -6.72
C GLN A 303 -31.83 6.82 -5.25
N ASP A 304 -32.09 5.86 -4.36
CA ASP A 304 -31.79 5.91 -2.92
C ASP A 304 -30.38 5.36 -2.59
N GLY A 305 -29.59 4.99 -3.60
CA GLY A 305 -28.30 4.32 -3.41
C GLY A 305 -27.32 5.08 -2.52
N SER A 306 -27.28 6.41 -2.65
CA SER A 306 -26.48 7.28 -1.78
C SER A 306 -26.89 7.19 -0.31
N ASP A 307 -28.19 7.19 -0.03
CA ASP A 307 -28.72 7.13 1.35
C ASP A 307 -28.47 5.76 1.98
N VAL A 308 -28.57 4.70 1.18
CA VAL A 308 -28.29 3.32 1.60
C VAL A 308 -26.83 3.15 1.96
N VAL A 309 -25.92 3.63 1.12
CA VAL A 309 -24.47 3.59 1.40
C VAL A 309 -24.14 4.37 2.67
N ASP A 310 -24.78 5.53 2.89
CA ASP A 310 -24.61 6.30 4.13
C ASP A 310 -25.10 5.53 5.35
N HIS A 311 -26.26 4.88 5.26
CA HIS A 311 -26.78 4.06 6.35
C HIS A 311 -25.85 2.88 6.70
N LEU A 312 -25.25 2.23 5.70
CA LEU A 312 -24.33 1.10 5.92
C LEU A 312 -23.02 1.56 6.58
N LEU A 313 -22.46 2.71 6.14
CA LEU A 313 -21.18 3.22 6.66
C LEU A 313 -21.33 3.99 7.97
N SER A 314 -22.53 4.49 8.28
CA SER A 314 -22.80 5.29 9.48
C SER A 314 -24.20 4.96 10.02
N PRO A 315 -24.41 3.73 10.55
CA PRO A 315 -25.73 3.27 10.97
C PRO A 315 -26.31 4.08 12.14
N ASN A 316 -25.46 4.70 12.96
CA ASN A 316 -25.83 5.57 14.06
C ASN A 316 -25.66 7.04 13.62
N ALA A 317 -26.62 7.53 12.83
CA ALA A 317 -26.59 8.80 12.11
C ALA A 317 -26.73 10.08 12.97
N ASP A 318 -26.08 10.15 14.13
CA ASP A 318 -25.97 11.41 14.88
C ASP A 318 -25.10 12.45 14.13
N SER A 319 -24.33 11.99 13.14
CA SER A 319 -23.54 12.82 12.23
C SER A 319 -24.16 12.93 10.84
N ARG A 320 -24.08 14.14 10.25
CA ARG A 320 -24.39 14.33 8.84
C ARG A 320 -23.17 13.94 8.01
N PRO A 321 -23.21 12.86 7.21
CA PRO A 321 -22.12 12.54 6.30
C PRO A 321 -21.87 13.70 5.33
N PRO A 322 -20.67 13.79 4.70
CA PRO A 322 -20.43 14.74 3.63
C PRO A 322 -21.53 14.64 2.57
N ALA A 323 -22.02 15.78 2.09
CA ALA A 323 -23.06 15.79 1.06
C ALA A 323 -22.58 15.11 -0.23
N TRP A 324 -23.42 14.27 -0.80
CA TRP A 324 -23.20 13.67 -2.11
C TRP A 324 -23.21 14.71 -3.22
N LYS A 325 -22.22 14.64 -4.11
CA LYS A 325 -22.21 15.44 -5.34
C LYS A 325 -22.80 14.60 -6.48
N GLN A 326 -23.98 15.02 -6.93
CA GLN A 326 -24.65 14.44 -8.10
C GLN A 326 -23.94 14.85 -9.38
N VAL A 327 -23.76 13.90 -10.31
CA VAL A 327 -23.08 14.10 -11.59
C VAL A 327 -23.61 13.12 -12.64
N SER A 328 -23.85 13.61 -13.85
CA SER A 328 -24.14 12.75 -15.00
C SER A 328 -22.84 12.43 -15.74
N SER A 329 -22.64 11.20 -16.19
CA SER A 329 -21.37 10.76 -16.79
C SER A 329 -20.94 11.60 -18.01
N ASP A 330 -21.89 12.08 -18.81
CA ASP A 330 -21.68 12.95 -19.97
C ASP A 330 -21.10 14.34 -19.61
N SER A 331 -21.38 14.83 -18.40
CA SER A 331 -20.84 16.08 -17.86
C SER A 331 -19.43 15.95 -17.27
N VAL A 332 -18.92 14.73 -17.10
CA VAL A 332 -17.60 14.49 -16.52
C VAL A 332 -16.50 14.85 -17.51
N ASP A 333 -15.61 15.75 -17.10
CA ASP A 333 -14.46 16.14 -17.89
C ASP A 333 -13.41 15.02 -17.93
N LEU A 334 -13.11 14.53 -19.14
CA LEU A 334 -12.13 13.47 -19.36
C LEU A 334 -10.70 13.88 -18.98
N ARG A 335 -10.39 15.19 -18.86
CA ARG A 335 -9.09 15.64 -18.30
C ARG A 335 -8.86 15.13 -16.88
N ASN A 336 -9.94 14.83 -16.15
CA ASN A 336 -9.86 14.24 -14.82
C ASN A 336 -9.36 12.78 -14.84
N LEU A 337 -9.24 12.12 -15.99
CA LEU A 337 -8.52 10.84 -16.12
C LEU A 337 -7.02 10.97 -15.83
N GLY A 338 -6.44 12.17 -15.93
CA GLY A 338 -5.02 12.38 -15.69
C GLY A 338 -4.13 11.53 -16.60
N ILE A 339 -3.20 10.79 -16.00
CA ILE A 339 -2.18 10.02 -16.75
C ILE A 339 -2.78 8.90 -17.63
N PHE A 340 -3.97 8.38 -17.29
CA PHE A 340 -4.67 7.38 -18.09
C PHE A 340 -4.98 7.85 -19.50
N GLU A 341 -5.35 9.12 -19.64
CA GLU A 341 -5.63 9.72 -20.95
C GLU A 341 -4.38 9.67 -21.85
N GLN A 342 -3.19 9.87 -21.26
CA GLN A 342 -1.93 9.87 -22.00
C GLN A 342 -1.56 8.48 -22.50
N PHE A 343 -1.86 7.43 -21.73
CA PHE A 343 -1.56 6.06 -22.12
C PHE A 343 -2.40 5.52 -23.25
N ARG A 344 -3.62 6.06 -23.39
CA ARG A 344 -4.57 5.67 -24.43
C ARG A 344 -4.35 6.42 -25.73
N GLY A 345 -3.50 7.46 -25.73
CA GLY A 345 -3.13 8.20 -26.94
C GLY A 345 -2.08 7.50 -27.81
N PRO A 346 -2.14 7.63 -29.15
CA PRO A 346 -1.26 6.94 -30.10
C PRO A 346 0.19 7.45 -30.12
N ARG A 347 0.51 8.49 -29.35
CA ARG A 347 1.85 9.10 -29.28
C ARG A 347 2.60 8.81 -27.97
N ASN A 348 2.10 7.90 -27.14
CA ASN A 348 2.84 7.53 -25.94
C ASN A 348 4.13 6.78 -26.32
N ARG A 349 5.28 7.25 -25.81
CA ARG A 349 6.60 6.61 -25.99
C ARG A 349 6.59 5.14 -25.59
N PHE A 350 5.80 4.77 -24.58
CA PHE A 350 5.65 3.38 -24.15
C PHE A 350 5.04 2.50 -25.24
N ALA A 351 3.85 2.87 -25.73
CA ALA A 351 3.14 2.16 -26.80
C ALA A 351 4.02 1.98 -28.06
N ASN A 352 4.73 3.05 -28.45
CA ASN A 352 5.71 3.01 -29.55
C ASN A 352 6.88 2.05 -29.27
N ALA A 353 7.41 2.03 -28.04
CA ALA A 353 8.54 1.18 -27.68
C ALA A 353 8.20 -0.31 -27.69
N ILE A 354 6.93 -0.67 -27.45
CA ILE A 354 6.50 -2.07 -27.36
C ILE A 354 5.60 -2.51 -28.52
N ALA A 355 5.42 -1.66 -29.53
CA ALA A 355 4.50 -1.86 -30.65
C ALA A 355 3.07 -2.26 -30.23
N GLY A 356 2.62 -1.76 -29.08
CA GLY A 356 1.29 -2.03 -28.51
C GLY A 356 0.33 -0.89 -28.80
N ASN A 357 -0.92 -1.22 -29.17
CA ASN A 357 -1.98 -0.25 -29.38
C ASN A 357 -3.18 -0.59 -28.50
N TYR A 358 -3.73 0.41 -27.82
CA TYR A 358 -5.02 0.28 -27.14
C TYR A 358 -6.15 0.13 -28.18
N VAL A 359 -6.99 -0.89 -28.03
CA VAL A 359 -8.16 -1.11 -28.90
C VAL A 359 -9.43 -0.84 -28.09
N PRO A 360 -10.21 0.19 -28.44
CA PRO A 360 -11.49 0.44 -27.78
C PRO A 360 -12.53 -0.58 -28.23
N LEU A 361 -13.28 -1.12 -27.28
CA LEU A 361 -14.23 -2.21 -27.48
C LEU A 361 -15.64 -1.82 -27.01
N ALA A 362 -16.65 -2.40 -27.66
CA ALA A 362 -18.04 -2.32 -27.25
C ALA A 362 -18.76 -3.65 -27.50
N VAL A 363 -19.91 -3.86 -26.84
CA VAL A 363 -20.79 -4.99 -27.12
C VAL A 363 -21.99 -4.50 -27.94
N ARG A 364 -22.17 -5.05 -29.14
CA ARG A 364 -23.32 -4.77 -30.03
C ARG A 364 -24.04 -6.08 -30.34
N GLN A 365 -25.34 -6.16 -30.04
CA GLN A 365 -26.15 -7.38 -30.22
C GLN A 365 -25.51 -8.63 -29.58
N GLY A 366 -24.96 -8.48 -28.38
CA GLY A 366 -24.29 -9.56 -27.62
C GLY A 366 -22.88 -9.92 -28.10
N LYS A 367 -22.42 -9.39 -29.23
CA LYS A 367 -21.08 -9.63 -29.79
C LYS A 367 -20.13 -8.50 -29.45
N LEU A 368 -18.90 -8.85 -29.12
CA LEU A 368 -17.81 -7.90 -28.93
C LEU A 368 -17.37 -7.36 -30.30
N VAL A 369 -17.28 -6.04 -30.43
CA VAL A 369 -16.82 -5.36 -31.64
C VAL A 369 -15.78 -4.30 -31.28
N GLU A 370 -14.79 -4.14 -32.16
CA GLU A 370 -13.88 -2.99 -32.11
C GLU A 370 -14.65 -1.73 -32.55
N THR A 371 -14.41 -0.62 -31.87
CA THR A 371 -15.06 0.65 -32.22
C THR A 371 -14.09 1.54 -32.99
N ASP A 372 -14.39 1.82 -34.27
CA ASP A 372 -13.63 2.78 -35.12
C ASP A 372 -13.74 4.25 -34.64
N GLU A 373 -14.56 4.51 -33.63
CA GLU A 373 -14.91 5.84 -33.09
C GLU A 373 -13.76 6.55 -32.35
N GLY A 374 -12.55 5.98 -32.34
CA GLY A 374 -11.38 6.48 -31.61
C GLY A 374 -10.36 7.21 -32.48
N ILE A 375 -10.58 8.50 -32.79
CA ILE A 375 -9.44 9.34 -33.20
C ILE A 375 -8.53 9.47 -31.98
N ASN A 376 -7.31 8.92 -32.06
CA ASN A 376 -6.30 8.99 -31.00
C ASN A 376 -6.67 8.30 -29.68
N GLY A 377 -7.44 7.19 -29.70
CA GLY A 377 -7.76 6.38 -28.51
C GLY A 377 -8.67 7.07 -27.48
N LYS A 378 -9.29 8.19 -27.85
CA LYS A 378 -10.37 8.82 -27.09
C LYS A 378 -11.70 8.24 -27.56
N ALA A 379 -12.50 7.71 -26.64
CA ALA A 379 -13.86 7.30 -27.00
C ALA A 379 -14.70 8.57 -27.25
N THR A 380 -15.25 8.69 -28.47
CA THR A 380 -16.09 9.83 -28.85
C THR A 380 -17.56 9.62 -28.46
N ASN A 381 -17.98 8.37 -28.28
CA ASN A 381 -19.32 8.02 -27.83
C ASN A 381 -19.39 7.94 -26.30
N VAL A 382 -20.32 8.70 -25.74
CA VAL A 382 -20.55 8.80 -24.30
C VAL A 382 -21.28 7.57 -23.76
N GLY A 383 -21.88 6.77 -24.64
CA GLY A 383 -22.89 5.78 -24.29
C GLY A 383 -24.16 6.44 -23.76
N THR A 384 -25.05 5.65 -23.17
CA THR A 384 -26.15 6.19 -22.38
C THR A 384 -25.60 6.93 -21.17
N PRO A 385 -25.97 8.20 -20.93
CA PRO A 385 -25.56 8.91 -19.72
C PRO A 385 -25.98 8.13 -18.47
N LEU A 386 -25.04 7.97 -17.54
CA LEU A 386 -25.24 7.29 -16.27
C LEU A 386 -25.41 8.35 -15.18
N LYS A 387 -26.36 8.13 -14.29
CA LYS A 387 -26.53 8.98 -13.11
C LYS A 387 -25.63 8.47 -12.00
N MET A 388 -24.78 9.37 -11.52
CA MET A 388 -23.79 9.02 -10.52
C MET A 388 -23.81 10.04 -9.38
N ALA A 389 -23.47 9.56 -8.20
CA ALA A 389 -23.21 10.38 -7.03
C ALA A 389 -21.81 10.04 -6.51
N HIS A 390 -21.07 11.03 -6.01
CA HIS A 390 -19.81 10.75 -5.36
C HIS A 390 -19.58 11.61 -4.11
N ARG A 391 -18.85 11.04 -3.13
CA ARG A 391 -18.38 11.76 -1.94
C ARG A 391 -17.04 11.21 -1.46
N GLN A 392 -16.36 11.99 -0.61
CA GLN A 392 -15.18 11.51 0.13
C GLN A 392 -15.63 10.78 1.40
N GLU A 393 -14.82 9.81 1.82
CA GLU A 393 -14.97 9.04 3.06
C GLU A 393 -13.58 8.82 3.63
N GLY A 394 -13.22 9.51 4.71
CA GLY A 394 -11.82 9.63 5.14
C GLY A 394 -10.93 10.16 4.02
N PHE A 395 -9.80 9.49 3.77
CA PHE A 395 -8.96 9.79 2.60
C PHE A 395 -9.51 9.19 1.30
N GLY A 396 -10.48 8.27 1.40
CA GLY A 396 -11.08 7.53 0.30
C GLY A 396 -12.13 8.29 -0.49
N LYS A 397 -12.70 7.60 -1.47
CA LYS A 397 -13.76 8.13 -2.32
C LYS A 397 -14.74 7.04 -2.74
N ILE A 398 -16.02 7.37 -2.67
CA ILE A 398 -17.11 6.50 -3.10
C ILE A 398 -17.75 7.12 -4.34
N VAL A 399 -18.00 6.29 -5.35
CA VAL A 399 -18.86 6.60 -6.49
C VAL A 399 -20.00 5.59 -6.50
N VAL A 400 -21.22 6.09 -6.56
CA VAL A 400 -22.45 5.31 -6.67
C VAL A 400 -23.04 5.56 -8.05
N ILE A 401 -23.46 4.51 -8.74
CA ILE A 401 -24.15 4.57 -10.03
C ILE A 401 -25.58 4.05 -9.82
N GLU A 402 -26.59 4.84 -10.24
CA GLU A 402 -28.00 4.44 -10.07
C GLU A 402 -28.31 3.15 -10.85
N GLU A 403 -27.80 3.04 -12.08
CA GLU A 403 -28.08 1.96 -13.02
C GLU A 403 -26.95 0.90 -13.11
N ASP A 404 -27.17 -0.13 -13.93
CA ASP A 404 -26.14 -1.09 -14.34
C ASP A 404 -25.22 -0.48 -15.43
N PRO A 405 -23.90 -0.28 -15.15
CA PRO A 405 -22.96 0.27 -16.12
C PRO A 405 -22.42 -0.78 -17.11
N PHE A 406 -22.74 -2.07 -16.95
CA PHE A 406 -22.18 -3.16 -17.75
C PHE A 406 -23.04 -3.49 -18.99
N PRO A 407 -22.42 -3.92 -20.12
CA PRO A 407 -20.98 -3.88 -20.39
C PRO A 407 -20.45 -2.45 -20.57
N GLY A 408 -21.33 -1.48 -20.85
CA GLY A 408 -20.96 -0.10 -21.10
C GLY A 408 -20.14 0.07 -22.39
N THR A 409 -19.54 1.26 -22.54
CA THR A 409 -18.60 1.57 -23.62
C THR A 409 -17.27 2.05 -23.02
N THR A 410 -16.20 2.05 -23.81
CA THR A 410 -14.93 2.69 -23.40
C THR A 410 -15.13 4.14 -22.92
N GLY A 411 -16.00 4.92 -23.56
CA GLY A 411 -16.29 6.30 -23.15
C GLY A 411 -17.01 6.40 -21.82
N SER A 412 -17.94 5.48 -21.56
CA SER A 412 -18.66 5.41 -20.28
C SER A 412 -17.70 5.06 -19.13
N TRP A 413 -16.85 4.05 -19.29
CA TRP A 413 -15.84 3.67 -18.29
C TRP A 413 -14.80 4.75 -18.05
N GLN A 414 -14.36 5.43 -19.10
CA GLN A 414 -13.50 6.61 -19.00
C GLN A 414 -14.10 7.69 -18.09
N ARG A 415 -15.41 7.94 -18.20
CA ARG A 415 -16.11 8.93 -17.38
C ARG A 415 -16.32 8.46 -15.94
N ILE A 416 -16.57 7.17 -15.73
CA ILE A 416 -16.60 6.57 -14.38
C ILE A 416 -15.23 6.76 -13.70
N PHE A 417 -14.13 6.40 -14.36
CA PHE A 417 -12.78 6.59 -13.80
C PHE A 417 -12.41 8.06 -13.61
N ALA A 418 -12.80 8.94 -14.54
CA ALA A 418 -12.63 10.38 -14.41
C ALA A 418 -13.40 10.96 -13.20
N THR A 419 -14.53 10.35 -12.83
CA THR A 419 -15.30 10.73 -11.64
C THR A 419 -14.50 10.48 -10.37
N PHE A 420 -13.69 9.41 -10.31
CA PHE A 420 -12.75 9.19 -9.22
C PHE A 420 -11.62 10.22 -9.18
N GLN A 421 -11.22 10.78 -10.33
CA GLN A 421 -9.96 11.48 -10.59
C GLN A 421 -8.81 10.47 -10.73
N GLY A 422 -8.15 10.46 -11.90
CA GLY A 422 -7.16 9.45 -12.25
C GLY A 422 -5.91 9.48 -11.39
N ASP A 423 -5.60 10.61 -10.75
CA ASP A 423 -4.54 10.72 -9.75
C ASP A 423 -4.86 9.96 -8.45
N ARG A 424 -6.13 9.62 -8.19
CA ARG A 424 -6.55 8.72 -7.12
C ARG A 424 -6.52 7.25 -7.53
N LEU A 425 -6.58 6.96 -8.82
CA LEU A 425 -6.52 5.60 -9.37
C LEU A 425 -5.08 5.14 -9.65
N ALA A 426 -4.19 6.08 -9.96
CA ALA A 426 -2.75 5.82 -10.07
C ALA A 426 -2.12 5.77 -8.67
N TRP A 427 -1.71 4.57 -8.23
CA TRP A 427 -1.11 4.33 -6.92
C TRP A 427 0.00 5.32 -6.58
N PHE A 428 0.92 5.59 -7.52
CA PHE A 428 2.07 6.44 -7.26
C PHE A 428 1.72 7.93 -7.08
N GLN A 429 0.64 8.39 -7.70
CA GLN A 429 0.14 9.76 -7.51
C GLN A 429 -0.62 9.86 -6.20
N ARG A 430 -1.48 8.87 -5.92
CA ARG A 430 -2.24 8.76 -4.67
C ARG A 430 -1.33 8.82 -3.45
N HIS A 431 -0.22 8.08 -3.48
CA HIS A 431 0.76 8.01 -2.39
C HIS A 431 1.90 9.04 -2.52
N GLY A 432 2.02 9.72 -3.67
CA GLY A 432 3.08 10.67 -3.97
C GLY A 432 4.50 10.09 -3.94
N MET A 433 4.61 8.79 -4.20
CA MET A 433 5.85 8.03 -4.27
C MET A 433 5.68 6.83 -5.18
N SER A 434 6.77 6.29 -5.69
CA SER A 434 6.80 5.03 -6.44
C SER A 434 7.59 3.98 -5.66
N ARG A 435 7.15 2.72 -5.74
CA ARG A 435 7.92 1.55 -5.26
C ARG A 435 8.77 0.94 -6.37
N LEU A 436 8.81 1.59 -7.53
CA LEU A 436 9.41 1.10 -8.77
C LEU A 436 10.46 2.06 -9.33
N ARG A 437 10.15 3.35 -9.31
CA ARG A 437 10.90 4.42 -9.96
C ARG A 437 11.62 5.28 -8.94
N GLU A 438 12.58 6.06 -9.43
CA GLU A 438 13.32 7.00 -8.57
C GLU A 438 12.38 8.00 -7.91
N ASN A 439 12.49 8.12 -6.58
CA ASN A 439 11.74 9.11 -5.81
C ASN A 439 12.60 10.33 -5.55
N LEU A 440 12.60 11.28 -6.48
CA LEU A 440 13.34 12.53 -6.31
C LEU A 440 12.84 13.36 -5.11
N GLY A 441 11.59 13.15 -4.67
CA GLY A 441 11.02 13.74 -3.46
C GLY A 441 11.66 13.25 -2.16
N PHE A 442 12.54 12.24 -2.19
CA PHE A 442 13.29 11.76 -1.01
C PHE A 442 14.07 12.90 -0.35
N TRP A 443 14.75 13.71 -1.16
CA TRP A 443 15.58 14.82 -0.68
C TRP A 443 14.77 15.94 -0.03
N GLU A 444 13.48 16.08 -0.35
CA GLU A 444 12.63 17.16 0.17
C GLU A 444 12.23 16.96 1.65
N PHE A 445 12.49 15.77 2.22
CA PHE A 445 12.07 15.41 3.57
C PHE A 445 13.20 14.87 4.44
N LEU A 446 14.41 15.41 4.27
CA LEU A 446 15.52 15.10 5.15
C LEU A 446 15.36 15.75 6.52
N ILE A 447 15.98 15.13 7.52
CA ILE A 447 16.09 15.68 8.88
C ILE A 447 17.09 16.83 8.83
N PRO A 448 16.72 18.05 9.23
CA PRO A 448 17.64 19.18 9.27
C PRO A 448 18.89 18.87 10.12
N GLY A 449 20.05 19.42 9.74
CA GLY A 449 21.29 19.24 10.50
C GLY A 449 21.88 17.82 10.54
N VAL A 450 21.23 16.83 9.91
CA VAL A 450 21.68 15.44 9.89
C VAL A 450 22.30 15.10 8.54
N GLY A 451 23.45 14.42 8.57
CA GLY A 451 24.18 14.03 7.36
C GLY A 451 24.83 15.20 6.61
N VAL A 452 24.87 16.40 7.22
CA VAL A 452 25.59 17.55 6.69
C VAL A 452 27.04 17.44 7.14
N ALA A 453 27.98 17.45 6.20
CA ALA A 453 29.40 17.53 6.55
C ALA A 453 29.69 18.90 7.18
N PRO A 454 30.25 18.99 8.40
CA PRO A 454 30.65 20.25 9.02
C PRO A 454 31.92 20.78 8.36
N VAL A 455 31.81 21.23 7.11
CA VAL A 455 32.94 21.59 6.25
C VAL A 455 33.87 22.59 6.93
N THR A 456 33.32 23.60 7.60
CA THR A 456 34.08 24.62 8.32
C THR A 456 34.89 24.05 9.48
N THR A 457 34.31 23.14 10.26
CA THR A 457 35.02 22.48 11.36
C THR A 457 36.11 21.55 10.84
N PHE A 458 35.82 20.80 9.77
CA PHE A 458 36.81 19.95 9.10
C PHE A 458 37.98 20.78 8.54
N GLU A 459 37.69 21.88 7.85
CA GLU A 459 38.70 22.78 7.30
C GLU A 459 39.61 23.35 8.40
N LEU A 460 39.02 23.80 9.51
CA LEU A 460 39.77 24.30 10.66
C LEU A 460 40.67 23.22 11.27
N LEU A 461 40.13 22.02 11.52
CA LEU A 461 40.88 20.92 12.13
C LEU A 461 42.01 20.41 11.22
N ILE A 462 41.78 20.28 9.91
CA ILE A 462 42.81 19.88 8.95
C ILE A 462 43.89 20.96 8.86
N THR A 463 43.50 22.24 8.82
CA THR A 463 44.45 23.35 8.81
C THR A 463 45.33 23.34 10.06
N LEU A 464 44.71 23.18 11.24
CA LEU A 464 45.43 23.05 12.51
C LEU A 464 46.38 21.85 12.50
N PHE A 465 45.95 20.71 11.97
CA PHE A 465 46.78 19.51 11.84
C PHE A 465 48.00 19.73 10.94
N VAL A 466 47.82 20.33 9.76
CA VAL A 466 48.92 20.61 8.82
C VAL A 466 49.94 21.55 9.47
N ILE A 467 49.49 22.56 10.21
CA ILE A 467 50.37 23.47 10.94
C ILE A 467 51.12 22.75 12.06
N LEU A 468 50.41 21.91 12.85
CA LEU A 468 51.01 21.18 13.96
C LEU A 468 52.06 20.17 13.49
N ILE A 469 51.76 19.36 12.47
CA ILE A 469 52.66 18.30 11.99
C ILE A 469 53.75 18.82 11.06
N GLY A 470 53.49 19.88 10.31
CA GLY A 470 54.47 20.49 9.42
C GLY A 470 55.41 21.43 10.18
N PRO A 471 55.15 22.75 10.13
CA PRO A 471 56.08 23.74 10.67
C PRO A 471 56.33 23.56 12.16
N VAL A 472 55.29 23.41 12.99
CA VAL A 472 55.46 23.38 14.45
C VAL A 472 56.30 22.17 14.90
N ASN A 473 55.92 20.96 14.50
CA ASN A 473 56.66 19.73 14.84
C ASN A 473 58.11 19.78 14.32
N TYR A 474 58.33 20.28 13.10
CA TYR A 474 59.69 20.43 12.54
C TYR A 474 60.55 21.41 13.34
N PHE A 475 60.05 22.63 13.62
CA PHE A 475 60.81 23.65 14.34
C PHE A 475 61.09 23.23 15.79
N VAL A 476 60.12 22.61 16.47
CA VAL A 476 60.29 22.10 17.83
C VAL A 476 61.34 20.99 17.86
N LEU A 477 61.24 19.97 17.00
CA LEU A 477 62.22 18.87 16.96
C LEU A 477 63.62 19.32 16.52
N ARG A 478 63.70 20.31 15.63
CA ARG A 478 64.96 20.96 15.24
C ARG A 478 65.58 21.70 16.42
N SER A 479 64.80 22.44 17.19
CA SER A 479 65.30 23.16 18.38
C SER A 479 65.79 22.22 19.48
N ILE A 480 65.22 21.02 19.59
CA ILE A 480 65.62 19.97 20.55
C ILE A 480 66.75 19.08 19.97
N GLY A 481 67.18 19.31 18.73
CA GLY A 481 68.27 18.55 18.08
C GLY A 481 67.91 17.09 17.76
N ARG A 482 66.62 16.73 17.73
CA ARG A 482 66.14 15.34 17.63
C ARG A 482 65.23 15.12 16.42
N LEU A 483 65.62 15.62 15.25
CA LEU A 483 64.88 15.49 13.99
C LEU A 483 64.50 14.04 13.62
N ASN A 484 65.30 13.06 14.02
CA ASN A 484 65.02 11.63 13.77
C ASN A 484 63.69 11.16 14.39
N PHE A 485 63.16 11.85 15.41
CA PHE A 485 61.86 11.54 16.02
C PHE A 485 60.66 11.89 15.12
N LEU A 486 60.85 12.59 14.00
CA LEU A 486 59.80 12.80 13.00
C LEU A 486 59.17 11.48 12.52
N ILE A 487 59.96 10.39 12.49
CA ILE A 487 59.49 9.04 12.13
C ILE A 487 58.38 8.56 13.08
N VAL A 488 58.36 9.02 14.33
CA VAL A 488 57.37 8.64 15.35
C VAL A 488 56.30 9.71 15.52
N THR A 489 56.67 10.99 15.56
CA THR A 489 55.71 12.07 15.84
C THR A 489 54.70 12.28 14.73
N VAL A 490 55.07 12.05 13.47
CA VAL A 490 54.14 12.18 12.33
C VAL A 490 53.06 11.09 12.38
N PRO A 491 53.37 9.77 12.49
CA PRO A 491 52.33 8.74 12.65
C PRO A 491 51.47 8.91 13.90
N VAL A 492 52.07 9.24 15.05
CA VAL A 492 51.32 9.44 16.31
C VAL A 492 50.39 10.66 16.21
N GLY A 493 50.87 11.74 15.63
CA GLY A 493 50.07 12.94 15.40
C GLY A 493 48.93 12.71 14.42
N ALA A 494 49.16 11.93 13.36
CA ALA A 494 48.11 11.50 12.45
C ALA A 494 47.04 10.67 13.16
N LEU A 495 47.44 9.67 13.97
CA LEU A 495 46.51 8.86 14.77
C LEU A 495 45.69 9.70 15.75
N MET A 496 46.33 10.67 16.43
CA MET A 496 45.64 11.59 17.34
C MET A 496 44.56 12.39 16.61
N VAL A 497 44.88 12.98 15.46
CA VAL A 497 43.90 13.78 14.71
C VAL A 497 42.78 12.93 14.13
N THR A 498 43.08 11.72 13.63
CA THR A 498 42.03 10.77 13.24
C THR A 498 41.12 10.44 14.42
N ALA A 499 41.67 10.20 15.61
CA ALA A 499 40.88 9.93 16.81
C ALA A 499 40.02 11.14 17.24
N VAL A 500 40.54 12.36 17.15
CA VAL A 500 39.79 13.59 17.44
C VAL A 500 38.66 13.79 16.44
N LEU A 501 38.91 13.61 15.14
CA LEU A 501 37.88 13.71 14.10
C LEU A 501 36.79 12.65 14.27
N MET A 502 37.17 11.41 14.56
CA MET A 502 36.22 10.33 14.83
C MET A 502 35.38 10.64 16.07
N SER A 503 36.01 11.10 17.15
CA SER A 503 35.33 11.46 18.40
C SER A 503 34.36 12.63 18.19
N TYR A 504 34.79 13.65 17.43
CA TYR A 504 33.94 14.78 17.07
C TYR A 504 32.72 14.31 16.27
N ALA A 505 32.90 13.46 15.25
CA ALA A 505 31.78 12.94 14.46
C ALA A 505 30.79 12.10 15.29
N VAL A 506 31.27 11.32 16.25
CA VAL A 506 30.40 10.56 17.18
C VAL A 506 29.62 11.51 18.11
N LEU A 507 30.28 12.54 18.64
CA LEU A 507 29.66 13.51 19.53
C LEU A 507 28.70 14.47 18.82
N SER A 508 29.01 14.89 17.58
CA SER A 508 28.19 15.80 16.79
C SER A 508 26.92 15.14 16.25
N ASP A 509 27.05 13.93 15.72
CA ASP A 509 25.91 13.18 15.17
C ASP A 509 25.02 12.65 16.31
N GLY A 510 25.63 12.38 17.46
CA GLY A 510 25.00 11.73 18.61
C GLY A 510 24.82 10.23 18.39
N LEU A 511 24.46 9.53 19.47
CA LEU A 511 24.08 8.11 19.43
C LEU A 511 22.56 7.91 19.41
N SER A 512 21.80 8.97 19.64
CA SER A 512 20.34 8.93 19.63
C SER A 512 19.77 8.83 18.22
N THR A 513 18.48 8.50 18.15
CA THR A 513 17.73 8.57 16.90
C THR A 513 17.09 9.94 16.78
N LYS A 514 17.37 10.63 15.66
CA LYS A 514 16.68 11.84 15.24
C LYS A 514 15.56 11.47 14.28
N SER A 515 14.49 12.23 14.29
CA SER A 515 13.34 12.01 13.41
C SER A 515 12.79 13.31 12.84
N ARG A 516 12.15 13.16 11.69
CA ARG A 516 11.26 14.17 11.10
C ARG A 516 9.96 13.49 10.71
N VAL A 517 8.85 13.96 11.24
CA VAL A 517 7.52 13.36 11.06
C VAL A 517 6.57 14.40 10.50
N ARG A 518 5.82 14.02 9.48
CA ARG A 518 4.75 14.84 8.88
C ARG A 518 3.52 13.97 8.74
N THR A 519 2.50 14.26 9.54
CA THR A 519 1.29 13.46 9.65
C THR A 519 0.05 14.30 9.41
N VAL A 520 -0.91 13.73 8.68
CA VAL A 520 -2.29 14.21 8.62
C VAL A 520 -3.20 13.11 9.10
N THR A 521 -4.07 13.48 10.03
CA THR A 521 -5.11 12.62 10.57
C THR A 521 -6.47 13.22 10.22
N LEU A 522 -7.34 12.42 9.63
CA LEU A 522 -8.76 12.73 9.50
C LEU A 522 -9.51 11.98 10.58
N LEU A 523 -10.32 12.69 11.37
CA LEU A 523 -11.07 12.14 12.50
C LEU A 523 -12.54 12.54 12.40
N ASP A 524 -13.43 11.57 12.33
CA ASP A 524 -14.83 11.78 12.63
C ASP A 524 -15.06 11.44 14.11
N GLN A 525 -15.05 12.44 14.99
CA GLN A 525 -15.18 12.18 16.43
C GLN A 525 -16.60 11.78 16.84
N THR A 526 -17.59 11.89 15.95
CA THR A 526 -18.96 11.44 16.23
C THR A 526 -19.07 9.92 16.16
N SER A 527 -18.41 9.31 15.18
CA SER A 527 -18.36 7.87 14.99
C SER A 527 -17.12 7.22 15.62
N GLY A 528 -16.10 8.01 15.97
CA GLY A 528 -14.81 7.54 16.48
C GLY A 528 -13.87 7.03 15.40
N HIS A 529 -14.30 7.00 14.13
CA HIS A 529 -13.49 6.50 13.02
C HIS A 529 -12.54 7.56 12.48
N GLY A 530 -11.36 7.13 12.06
CA GLY A 530 -10.39 8.00 11.43
C GLY A 530 -9.33 7.26 10.66
N ALA A 531 -8.44 8.02 10.03
CA ALA A 531 -7.24 7.49 9.43
C ALA A 531 -6.09 8.51 9.54
N SER A 532 -4.88 7.99 9.70
CA SER A 532 -3.64 8.78 9.73
C SER A 532 -2.73 8.36 8.60
N TRP A 533 -2.25 9.34 7.85
CA TRP A 533 -1.16 9.20 6.89
C TRP A 533 0.06 9.92 7.45
N SER A 534 1.21 9.26 7.49
CA SER A 534 2.42 9.78 8.13
C SER A 534 3.65 9.50 7.29
N ARG A 535 4.30 10.57 6.80
CA ARG A 535 5.65 10.51 6.25
C ARG A 535 6.67 10.68 7.36
N GLN A 536 7.57 9.72 7.49
CA GLN A 536 8.51 9.61 8.59
C GLN A 536 9.92 9.49 8.04
N ALA A 537 10.85 10.24 8.60
CA ALA A 537 12.28 10.07 8.39
C ALA A 537 12.93 9.76 9.73
N TYR A 538 13.76 8.72 9.75
CA TYR A 538 14.56 8.33 10.90
C TYR A 538 16.03 8.34 10.54
N TYR A 539 16.86 8.85 11.44
CA TYR A 539 18.30 8.72 11.38
C TYR A 539 18.79 8.26 12.75
N ALA A 540 19.35 7.07 12.80
CA ALA A 540 19.93 6.52 14.02
C ALA A 540 21.45 6.69 13.99
N GLY A 541 22.04 7.35 15.00
CA GLY A 541 23.49 7.30 15.19
C GLY A 541 23.97 5.86 15.40
N LEU A 542 23.24 5.11 16.23
CA LEU A 542 23.35 3.66 16.40
C LEU A 542 21.94 3.04 16.27
N ALA A 543 21.73 2.24 15.23
CA ALA A 543 20.45 1.56 15.01
C ALA A 543 20.23 0.45 16.05
N SER A 544 19.02 0.41 16.62
CA SER A 544 18.61 -0.66 17.52
C SER A 544 18.40 -1.97 16.76
N THR A 545 18.86 -3.07 17.33
CA THR A 545 18.58 -4.43 16.83
C THR A 545 17.11 -4.81 16.96
N SER A 546 16.35 -4.12 17.82
CA SER A 546 14.89 -4.31 17.94
C SER A 546 14.13 -3.89 16.68
N GLY A 547 14.72 -3.04 15.84
CA GLY A 547 14.07 -2.47 14.66
C GLY A 547 12.98 -1.45 14.99
N LEU A 548 12.20 -1.11 13.96
CA LEU A 548 11.02 -0.26 14.03
C LEU A 548 9.78 -1.12 14.32
N LYS A 549 8.91 -0.64 15.21
CA LYS A 549 7.68 -1.32 15.61
C LYS A 549 6.48 -0.47 15.18
N TYR A 550 5.58 -1.07 14.41
CA TYR A 550 4.33 -0.47 13.98
C TYR A 550 3.14 -1.29 14.48
N PRO A 551 1.97 -0.66 14.69
CA PRO A 551 0.72 -1.37 14.94
C PRO A 551 0.38 -2.40 13.84
N LEU A 552 -0.31 -3.49 14.20
CA LEU A 552 -0.68 -4.57 13.27
C LEU A 552 -1.67 -4.16 12.18
N ASP A 553 -2.37 -3.05 12.38
CA ASP A 553 -3.34 -2.41 11.48
C ASP A 553 -2.70 -1.27 10.67
N ALA A 554 -1.39 -1.08 10.72
CA ALA A 554 -0.69 -0.14 9.86
C ALA A 554 -0.25 -0.80 8.55
N ALA A 555 -0.30 -0.05 7.44
CA ALA A 555 0.44 -0.35 6.22
C ALA A 555 1.68 0.54 6.19
N VAL A 556 2.86 -0.05 5.99
CA VAL A 556 4.14 0.67 6.01
C VAL A 556 4.87 0.46 4.70
N TYR A 557 5.08 1.57 3.98
CA TYR A 557 5.83 1.59 2.73
C TYR A 557 7.15 2.30 2.92
N GLU A 558 8.25 1.66 2.51
CA GLU A 558 9.55 2.32 2.53
C GLU A 558 9.63 3.33 1.38
N TYR A 559 10.00 4.57 1.72
CA TYR A 559 10.24 5.65 0.77
C TYR A 559 11.74 5.66 0.44
N GLU A 560 12.14 4.77 -0.47
CA GLU A 560 13.52 4.67 -0.97
C GLU A 560 13.76 5.69 -2.08
N GLN A 561 15.00 6.16 -2.21
CA GLN A 561 15.35 6.98 -3.36
C GLN A 561 15.30 6.12 -4.63
N TYR A 562 15.84 4.89 -4.58
CA TYR A 562 15.89 3.99 -5.73
C TYR A 562 15.32 2.60 -5.38
N PRO A 563 14.00 2.43 -5.30
CA PRO A 563 13.36 1.21 -4.76
C PRO A 563 13.89 -0.13 -5.33
N LEU A 564 14.21 -0.21 -6.63
CA LEU A 564 14.65 -1.45 -7.28
C LEU A 564 16.18 -1.66 -7.30
N THR A 565 16.97 -0.63 -7.00
CA THR A 565 18.43 -0.70 -7.14
C THR A 565 19.20 -0.30 -5.89
N GLU A 566 18.53 0.29 -4.90
CA GLU A 566 19.14 0.70 -3.65
C GLU A 566 19.56 -0.54 -2.85
N HIS A 567 20.85 -0.60 -2.48
CA HIS A 567 21.37 -1.70 -1.68
C HIS A 567 21.23 -1.35 -0.19
N THR A 568 20.16 -1.86 0.42
CA THR A 568 19.85 -1.61 1.82
C THR A 568 20.24 -2.76 2.75
N GLY A 569 20.74 -3.88 2.20
CA GLY A 569 21.01 -5.11 2.95
C GLY A 569 19.76 -5.98 3.12
N GLU A 570 19.84 -7.04 3.92
CA GLU A 570 18.72 -7.95 4.12
C GLU A 570 17.61 -7.29 4.95
N LYS A 571 16.45 -7.07 4.32
CA LYS A 571 15.24 -6.56 4.98
C LYS A 571 14.49 -7.72 5.63
N ARG A 572 14.17 -7.59 6.92
CA ARG A 572 13.38 -8.59 7.65
C ARG A 572 12.16 -7.95 8.27
N MET A 573 11.03 -8.61 8.17
CA MET A 573 9.78 -8.19 8.77
C MET A 573 9.17 -9.36 9.55
N THR A 574 8.73 -9.10 10.79
CA THR A 574 8.10 -10.11 11.63
C THR A 574 6.72 -9.65 12.05
N TRP A 575 5.73 -10.51 11.88
CA TRP A 575 4.38 -10.35 12.42
C TRP A 575 4.28 -11.08 13.76
N GLY A 576 4.04 -10.33 14.84
CA GLY A 576 3.78 -10.84 16.18
C GLY A 576 2.67 -10.01 16.84
N ASP A 577 2.90 -9.55 18.06
CA ASP A 577 2.03 -8.55 18.72
C ASP A 577 2.13 -7.17 18.05
N ASP A 578 3.29 -6.88 17.45
CA ASP A 578 3.57 -5.70 16.63
C ASP A 578 4.02 -6.16 15.23
N GLN A 579 3.96 -5.24 14.26
CA GLN A 579 4.68 -5.35 13.00
C GLN A 579 6.12 -4.82 13.21
N ILE A 580 7.13 -5.69 13.15
CA ILE A 580 8.52 -5.32 13.43
C ILE A 580 9.36 -5.33 12.14
N LEU A 581 9.94 -4.18 11.78
CA LEU A 581 10.82 -3.98 10.62
C LEU A 581 12.29 -3.90 11.07
N GLN A 582 13.13 -4.81 10.59
CA GLN A 582 14.52 -5.00 11.02
C GLN A 582 15.50 -5.10 9.85
N GLY A 583 16.79 -5.06 10.17
CA GLY A 583 17.87 -5.23 9.21
C GLY A 583 17.96 -4.03 8.28
N GLY A 584 17.83 -4.25 6.97
CA GLY A 584 17.96 -3.21 5.96
C GLY A 584 17.01 -2.01 6.14
N TYR A 585 15.87 -2.21 6.81
CA TYR A 585 14.92 -1.14 7.13
C TYR A 585 15.46 -0.09 8.11
N PHE A 586 16.39 -0.43 9.01
CA PHE A 586 16.84 0.49 10.05
C PHE A 586 18.34 0.32 10.32
N ARG A 587 19.13 1.24 9.78
CA ARG A 587 20.60 1.18 9.76
C ARG A 587 21.22 2.41 10.41
N SER A 588 22.38 2.21 11.04
CA SER A 588 23.14 3.29 11.65
C SER A 588 23.67 4.26 10.58
N ARG A 589 23.64 5.55 10.89
CA ARG A 589 24.21 6.66 10.11
C ARG A 589 23.67 6.80 8.68
N VAL A 590 22.45 6.32 8.43
CA VAL A 590 21.72 6.50 7.17
C VAL A 590 20.34 7.03 7.50
N THR A 591 19.83 7.97 6.72
CA THR A 591 18.43 8.42 6.85
C THR A 591 17.54 7.44 6.11
N GLN A 592 16.60 6.80 6.82
CA GLN A 592 15.56 5.98 6.22
C GLN A 592 14.23 6.73 6.25
N GLN A 593 13.40 6.55 5.23
CA GLN A 593 12.09 7.19 5.15
C GLN A 593 10.99 6.16 4.92
N PHE A 594 9.82 6.44 5.48
CA PHE A 594 8.63 5.59 5.42
C PHE A 594 7.39 6.44 5.19
N LEU A 595 6.41 5.86 4.50
CA LEU A 595 5.02 6.28 4.51
C LEU A 595 4.23 5.23 5.28
N ALA A 596 3.68 5.60 6.43
CA ALA A 596 2.82 4.74 7.23
C ALA A 596 1.37 5.25 7.18
N ILE A 597 0.43 4.32 6.97
CA ILE A 597 -0.99 4.60 6.89
C ILE A 597 -1.70 3.69 7.89
N ARG A 598 -2.61 4.25 8.69
CA ARG A 598 -3.39 3.49 9.67
C ARG A 598 -4.80 4.04 9.77
N PRO A 599 -5.84 3.30 9.34
CA PRO A 599 -7.20 3.53 9.78
C PRO A 599 -7.34 3.09 11.25
N PHE A 600 -8.22 3.73 12.01
CA PHE A 600 -8.41 3.44 13.43
C PHE A 600 -9.83 3.78 13.87
N GLU A 601 -10.20 3.23 15.03
CA GLU A 601 -11.34 3.63 15.83
C GLU A 601 -10.82 4.12 17.19
N THR A 602 -11.30 5.26 17.67
CA THR A 602 -10.77 5.89 18.88
C THR A 602 -11.82 6.65 19.66
N ALA A 603 -11.65 6.71 20.99
CA ALA A 603 -12.46 7.54 21.87
C ALA A 603 -11.91 8.98 21.99
N HIS A 604 -10.77 9.26 21.38
CA HIS A 604 -10.17 10.59 21.38
C HIS A 604 -11.03 11.59 20.61
N HIS A 605 -11.37 12.72 21.24
CA HIS A 605 -12.22 13.76 20.65
C HIS A 605 -11.91 15.15 21.24
N LEU A 606 -12.61 16.18 20.76
CA LEU A 606 -12.70 17.47 21.43
C LEU A 606 -14.12 17.65 21.97
N ALA A 607 -14.25 17.99 23.26
CA ALA A 607 -15.55 18.27 23.85
C ALA A 607 -15.80 19.78 23.82
N PHE A 608 -16.79 20.22 23.05
CA PHE A 608 -17.12 21.63 22.89
C PHE A 608 -18.29 22.01 23.81
N THR A 609 -18.16 23.14 24.50
CA THR A 609 -19.27 23.72 25.25
C THR A 609 -19.46 25.18 24.87
N ALA A 610 -20.70 25.56 24.55
CA ALA A 610 -21.09 26.94 24.27
C ALA A 610 -21.97 27.43 25.43
N ARG A 611 -21.53 28.48 26.14
CA ARG A 611 -22.30 29.14 27.21
C ARG A 611 -22.23 30.65 27.04
N GLU A 612 -23.38 31.32 27.06
CA GLU A 612 -23.47 32.81 27.07
C GLU A 612 -22.64 33.51 25.96
N GLY A 613 -22.56 32.91 24.76
CA GLY A 613 -21.77 33.46 23.64
C GLY A 613 -20.26 33.20 23.70
N GLN A 614 -19.80 32.47 24.71
CA GLN A 614 -18.42 31.99 24.83
C GLN A 614 -18.35 30.50 24.43
N VAL A 615 -17.41 30.18 23.55
CA VAL A 615 -17.11 28.80 23.16
C VAL A 615 -15.88 28.35 23.94
N SER A 616 -15.94 27.18 24.56
CA SER A 616 -14.79 26.54 25.18
C SER A 616 -14.65 25.11 24.71
N VAL A 617 -13.43 24.60 24.77
CA VAL A 617 -13.05 23.26 24.35
C VAL A 617 -12.31 22.55 25.46
N GLN A 618 -12.66 21.28 25.70
CA GLN A 618 -11.87 20.35 26.47
C GLN A 618 -11.07 19.47 25.52
N ASN A 619 -9.76 19.39 25.74
CA ASN A 619 -8.88 18.56 24.92
C ASN A 619 -8.91 17.09 25.37
N LYS A 620 -9.62 16.23 24.63
CA LYS A 620 -9.62 14.77 24.83
C LYS A 620 -8.87 14.01 23.72
N LEU A 621 -7.99 14.68 22.98
CA LEU A 621 -7.16 14.07 21.94
C LEU A 621 -5.96 13.28 22.48
N GLY A 622 -5.77 13.23 23.80
CA GLY A 622 -4.66 12.50 24.44
C GLY A 622 -3.28 13.14 24.24
N THR A 623 -3.22 14.35 23.69
CA THR A 623 -1.97 15.03 23.34
C THR A 623 -2.10 16.54 23.44
N LYS A 624 -0.97 17.24 23.60
CA LYS A 624 -0.97 18.70 23.63
C LYS A 624 -1.33 19.26 22.25
N ILE A 625 -2.30 20.17 22.21
CA ILE A 625 -2.63 20.96 21.03
C ILE A 625 -1.81 22.24 21.08
N SER A 626 -0.95 22.42 20.10
CA SER A 626 -0.14 23.65 19.95
C SER A 626 -1.00 24.80 19.44
N GLN A 627 -1.83 24.54 18.42
CA GLN A 627 -2.75 25.51 17.83
C GLN A 627 -4.03 24.79 17.38
N LEU A 628 -5.18 25.41 17.64
CA LEU A 628 -6.50 24.92 17.25
C LEU A 628 -7.22 26.01 16.47
N LEU A 629 -7.73 25.65 15.29
CA LEU A 629 -8.70 26.42 14.55
C LEU A 629 -10.01 25.61 14.51
N LEU A 630 -11.10 26.19 15.02
CA LEU A 630 -12.43 25.58 15.08
C LEU A 630 -13.39 26.35 14.18
N LEU A 631 -14.25 25.63 13.47
CA LEU A 631 -15.41 26.16 12.75
C LEU A 631 -16.69 25.66 13.43
N ASP A 632 -17.53 26.59 13.86
CA ASP A 632 -18.83 26.26 14.48
C ASP A 632 -19.89 25.86 13.43
N ASP A 633 -21.14 25.72 13.88
CA ASP A 633 -22.30 25.42 13.05
C ASP A 633 -22.69 26.56 12.09
N LYS A 634 -22.33 27.81 12.43
CA LYS A 634 -22.60 29.02 11.65
C LYS A 634 -21.45 29.40 10.71
N GLY A 635 -20.34 28.67 10.73
CA GLY A 635 -19.14 28.98 9.96
C GLY A 635 -18.25 30.06 10.58
N ILE A 636 -18.46 30.40 11.85
CA ILE A 636 -17.60 31.33 12.60
C ILE A 636 -16.34 30.58 13.02
N GLN A 637 -15.19 31.22 12.79
CA GLN A 637 -13.89 30.67 13.11
C GLN A 637 -13.43 31.11 14.50
N TYR A 638 -13.03 30.13 15.30
CA TYR A 638 -12.48 30.30 16.63
C TYR A 638 -11.05 29.78 16.69
N PHE A 639 -10.24 30.34 17.59
CA PHE A 639 -8.83 30.00 17.75
C PHE A 639 -8.45 29.86 19.23
N ALA A 640 -7.54 28.92 19.49
CA ALA A 640 -6.80 28.82 20.75
C ALA A 640 -5.43 28.17 20.52
N ASN A 641 -4.51 28.37 21.45
CA ASN A 641 -3.18 27.77 21.45
C ASN A 641 -2.88 27.13 22.81
N ASP A 642 -1.85 26.28 22.81
CA ASP A 642 -1.28 25.65 24.01
C ASP A 642 -2.33 25.02 24.95
N ILE A 643 -3.14 24.10 24.40
CA ILE A 643 -4.14 23.34 25.16
C ILE A 643 -3.51 22.02 25.58
N LEU A 644 -3.24 21.85 26.87
CA LEU A 644 -2.71 20.61 27.44
C LEU A 644 -3.75 19.47 27.33
N PRO A 645 -3.33 18.20 27.37
CA PRO A 645 -4.25 17.07 27.48
C PRO A 645 -5.19 17.26 28.67
N ASP A 646 -6.47 16.93 28.49
CA ASP A 646 -7.56 17.02 29.47
C ASP A 646 -7.89 18.42 30.00
N ALA A 647 -7.20 19.46 29.52
CA ALA A 647 -7.45 20.84 29.92
C ALA A 647 -8.63 21.47 29.17
N ASP A 648 -9.36 22.32 29.88
CA ASP A 648 -10.36 23.22 29.33
C ASP A 648 -9.73 24.55 28.90
N LYS A 649 -10.14 25.06 27.73
CA LYS A 649 -9.68 26.34 27.20
C LYS A 649 -10.82 27.11 26.56
N GLN A 650 -10.94 28.38 26.90
CA GLN A 650 -11.85 29.29 26.20
C GLN A 650 -11.27 29.67 24.84
N LEU A 651 -12.14 29.67 23.82
CA LEU A 651 -11.81 30.06 22.46
C LEU A 651 -12.17 31.52 22.18
N SER A 652 -11.36 32.19 21.38
CA SER A 652 -11.64 33.53 20.86
C SER A 652 -11.95 33.49 19.37
N THR A 653 -12.74 34.43 18.86
CA THR A 653 -12.91 34.60 17.40
C THR A 653 -11.56 34.83 16.74
N VAL A 654 -11.32 34.19 15.60
CA VAL A 654 -10.02 34.24 14.93
C VAL A 654 -9.71 35.63 14.37
N THR A 655 -8.45 36.06 14.45
CA THR A 655 -7.94 37.25 13.76
C THR A 655 -7.14 36.91 12.50
N THR A 656 -6.96 37.87 11.60
CA THR A 656 -6.15 37.69 10.37
C THR A 656 -4.69 37.32 10.71
N GLU A 657 -4.15 37.87 11.78
CA GLU A 657 -2.79 37.58 12.28
C GLU A 657 -2.69 36.12 12.74
N GLN A 658 -3.68 35.61 13.49
CA GLN A 658 -3.71 34.21 13.95
C GLN A 658 -3.79 33.22 12.78
N ILE A 659 -4.62 33.51 11.76
CA ILE A 659 -4.68 32.71 10.53
C ILE A 659 -3.31 32.70 9.83
N SER A 660 -2.66 33.86 9.75
CA SER A 660 -1.36 34.01 9.09
C SER A 660 -0.26 33.26 9.86
N GLU A 661 -0.27 33.31 11.19
CA GLU A 661 0.64 32.56 12.04
C GLU A 661 0.43 31.05 11.94
N PHE A 662 -0.81 30.60 11.89
CA PHE A 662 -1.16 29.19 11.69
C PHE A 662 -0.62 28.67 10.35
N ARG A 663 -0.87 29.42 9.26
CA ARG A 663 -0.33 29.12 7.93
C ARG A 663 1.19 29.10 7.93
N ARG A 664 1.83 30.06 8.59
CA ARG A 664 3.29 30.13 8.73
C ARG A 664 3.83 28.89 9.43
N THR A 665 3.19 28.45 10.50
CA THR A 665 3.60 27.24 11.26
C THR A 665 3.62 25.99 10.38
N ILE A 666 2.62 25.82 9.49
CA ILE A 666 2.59 24.71 8.53
C ILE A 666 3.66 24.88 7.45
N ASN A 667 3.82 26.09 6.92
CA ASN A 667 4.77 26.40 5.84
C ASN A 667 6.24 26.28 6.27
N GLU A 668 6.59 26.69 7.49
CA GLU A 668 7.95 26.57 8.04
C GLU A 668 8.42 25.11 8.15
N LYS A 669 7.45 24.18 8.24
CA LYS A 669 7.66 22.73 8.34
C LYS A 669 7.36 21.98 7.03
N ASN A 670 7.27 22.72 5.92
CA ASN A 670 6.95 22.15 4.62
C ASN A 670 8.10 21.30 4.04
N LEU A 671 7.80 20.54 2.99
CA LEU A 671 8.78 19.82 2.20
C LEU A 671 9.73 20.83 1.52
N GLY A 672 11.02 20.53 1.53
CA GLY A 672 12.03 21.43 1.02
C GLY A 672 13.36 20.72 0.85
N ILE A 673 14.03 21.04 -0.25
CA ILE A 673 15.39 20.55 -0.53
C ILE A 673 16.35 21.16 0.51
N PRO A 674 17.36 20.41 0.99
CA PRO A 674 18.37 20.95 1.89
C PRO A 674 19.10 22.13 1.27
N GLU A 675 19.50 23.07 2.10
CA GLU A 675 20.32 24.20 1.67
C GLU A 675 21.62 23.70 1.01
N GLY A 676 21.98 24.28 -0.14
CA GLY A 676 23.16 23.89 -0.92
C GLY A 676 23.01 22.63 -1.78
N PHE A 677 21.89 21.90 -1.73
CA PHE A 677 21.67 20.74 -2.60
C PHE A 677 21.18 21.16 -4.00
N ASP A 678 22.03 21.00 -5.01
CA ASP A 678 21.65 21.18 -6.41
C ASP A 678 21.08 19.88 -7.00
N ARG A 679 19.74 19.77 -6.99
CA ARG A 679 19.01 18.65 -7.58
C ARG A 679 19.27 18.49 -9.07
N ARG A 680 19.46 19.57 -9.84
CA ARG A 680 19.71 19.47 -11.28
C ARG A 680 21.08 18.86 -11.55
N SER A 681 22.10 19.31 -10.82
CA SER A 681 23.44 18.72 -10.87
C SER A 681 23.46 17.26 -10.43
N TYR A 682 22.65 16.91 -9.42
CA TYR A 682 22.49 15.52 -8.96
C TYR A 682 21.87 14.65 -10.06
N VAL A 683 20.70 15.03 -10.59
CA VAL A 683 19.99 14.28 -11.63
C VAL A 683 20.86 14.07 -12.86
N ARG A 684 21.60 15.10 -13.30
CA ARG A 684 22.52 15.01 -14.45
C ARG A 684 23.65 13.99 -14.23
N ARG A 685 24.10 13.78 -12.99
CA ARG A 685 25.12 12.78 -12.64
C ARG A 685 24.51 11.39 -12.44
N SER A 686 23.29 11.32 -11.89
CA SER A 686 22.57 10.07 -11.60
C SER A 686 22.01 9.40 -12.86
N SER A 687 21.55 10.17 -13.85
CA SER A 687 20.92 9.65 -15.08
C SER A 687 21.78 8.65 -15.86
N ASN A 688 23.11 8.63 -15.64
CA ASN A 688 24.03 7.69 -16.26
C ASN A 688 24.13 6.32 -15.53
N ARG A 689 23.61 6.18 -14.31
CA ARG A 689 23.75 4.96 -13.47
C ARG A 689 22.47 4.13 -13.30
N THR A 690 21.31 4.76 -13.38
CA THR A 690 20.03 4.16 -12.91
C THR A 690 19.22 3.47 -14.01
N ASN A 691 19.64 3.57 -15.26
CA ASN A 691 18.78 3.27 -16.41
C ASN A 691 18.58 1.77 -16.71
N TYR A 692 19.50 0.86 -16.36
CA TYR A 692 19.43 -0.51 -16.90
C TYR A 692 18.20 -1.31 -16.43
N TYR A 693 17.93 -1.36 -15.12
CA TYR A 693 16.83 -2.18 -14.57
C TYR A 693 15.45 -1.56 -14.78
N VAL A 694 15.34 -0.23 -14.65
CA VAL A 694 14.06 0.48 -14.86
C VAL A 694 13.68 0.53 -16.34
N GLN A 695 14.66 0.65 -17.26
CA GLN A 695 14.38 0.53 -18.71
C GLN A 695 14.01 -0.89 -19.12
N SER A 696 14.53 -1.92 -18.44
CA SER A 696 14.19 -3.32 -18.74
C SER A 696 12.77 -3.72 -18.31
N ALA A 697 12.16 -3.00 -17.37
CA ALA A 697 10.88 -3.35 -16.76
C ALA A 697 9.65 -2.76 -17.48
N SER A 698 9.82 -2.18 -18.68
CA SER A 698 8.73 -1.69 -19.55
C SER A 698 7.56 -1.05 -18.79
N MET A 699 7.84 0.04 -18.07
CA MET A 699 6.84 0.78 -17.29
C MET A 699 6.23 1.92 -18.12
N PRO A 700 4.90 2.01 -18.29
CA PRO A 700 4.28 3.04 -19.13
C PRO A 700 4.45 4.47 -18.61
N GLU A 701 4.45 4.67 -17.28
CA GLU A 701 4.51 5.98 -16.62
C GLU A 701 5.89 6.63 -16.60
N ILE A 702 6.97 5.88 -16.86
CA ILE A 702 8.35 6.33 -16.61
C ILE A 702 8.71 7.62 -17.37
N TYR A 703 8.14 7.83 -18.56
CA TYR A 703 8.40 9.00 -19.41
C TYR A 703 7.31 10.06 -19.34
N GLN A 704 6.29 9.87 -18.51
CA GLN A 704 5.10 10.73 -18.48
C GLN A 704 5.10 11.67 -17.28
N MET A 705 5.38 11.15 -16.07
CA MET A 705 5.34 11.95 -14.85
C MET A 705 6.19 11.37 -13.73
N ASP A 706 7.00 12.19 -13.08
CA ASP A 706 7.77 11.81 -11.90
C ASP A 706 6.89 11.69 -10.65
N PRO A 707 7.16 10.73 -9.74
CA PRO A 707 6.50 10.69 -8.43
C PRO A 707 6.79 11.96 -7.62
N SER A 708 5.75 12.52 -6.99
CA SER A 708 5.86 13.74 -6.19
C SER A 708 5.02 13.66 -4.92
N PHE A 709 5.67 13.76 -3.76
CA PHE A 709 4.95 13.67 -2.49
C PHE A 709 4.04 14.87 -2.24
N ASN A 710 4.36 16.04 -2.83
CA ASN A 710 3.50 17.22 -2.80
C ASN A 710 2.12 16.98 -3.45
N GLN A 711 1.98 15.93 -4.27
CA GLN A 711 0.73 15.53 -4.93
C GLN A 711 0.02 14.37 -4.22
N ALA A 712 0.61 13.80 -3.17
CA ALA A 712 -0.02 12.74 -2.37
C ALA A 712 -1.36 13.22 -1.78
N LEU A 713 -2.30 12.29 -1.55
CA LEU A 713 -3.59 12.61 -0.93
C LEU A 713 -3.42 13.40 0.37
N MET A 714 -2.50 12.97 1.23
CA MET A 714 -2.18 13.63 2.50
C MET A 714 -1.83 15.12 2.34
N GLU A 715 -0.93 15.45 1.41
CA GLU A 715 -0.52 16.84 1.17
C GLU A 715 -1.61 17.66 0.49
N ARG A 716 -2.37 17.05 -0.42
CA ARG A 716 -3.51 17.70 -1.07
C ARG A 716 -4.56 18.11 -0.05
N GLU A 717 -4.83 17.28 0.96
CA GLU A 717 -5.76 17.65 2.03
C GLU A 717 -5.28 18.87 2.79
N ILE A 718 -4.01 18.93 3.24
CA ILE A 718 -3.45 20.14 3.87
C ILE A 718 -3.56 21.36 2.94
N GLN A 719 -3.11 21.22 1.68
CA GLN A 719 -3.07 22.33 0.72
C GLN A 719 -4.47 22.88 0.41
N ASN A 720 -5.47 22.01 0.24
CA ASN A 720 -6.86 22.39 0.01
C ASN A 720 -7.42 23.23 1.16
N GLN A 721 -7.12 22.83 2.40
CA GLN A 721 -7.55 23.58 3.58
C GLN A 721 -6.85 24.94 3.69
N MET A 722 -5.55 25.00 3.42
CA MET A 722 -4.80 26.26 3.43
C MET A 722 -5.31 27.25 2.37
N ALA A 723 -5.62 26.76 1.16
CA ALA A 723 -6.08 27.56 0.03
C ALA A 723 -7.46 28.21 0.25
N ARG A 724 -8.34 27.56 1.02
CA ARG A 724 -9.73 28.01 1.25
C ARG A 724 -9.95 28.61 2.65
N SER A 725 -8.89 29.11 3.28
CA SER A 725 -8.93 29.68 4.64
C SER A 725 -9.70 28.78 5.62
N PHE A 726 -9.52 27.46 5.49
CA PHE A 726 -10.11 26.43 6.35
C PHE A 726 -11.63 26.30 6.32
N GLN A 727 -12.31 27.01 5.40
CA GLN A 727 -13.76 26.84 5.19
C GLN A 727 -14.11 25.56 4.42
N ALA A 728 -13.13 24.90 3.81
CA ALA A 728 -13.36 23.71 2.99
C ALA A 728 -13.79 22.48 3.81
N LEU A 729 -13.49 22.45 5.12
CA LEU A 729 -13.95 21.37 6.01
C LEU A 729 -15.48 21.36 6.21
N GLY A 730 -16.15 22.49 5.94
CA GLY A 730 -17.57 22.66 6.26
C GLY A 730 -17.82 22.88 7.75
N PRO A 731 -19.07 23.22 8.14
CA PRO A 731 -19.43 23.53 9.52
C PRO A 731 -19.16 22.36 10.46
N ARG A 732 -19.02 22.66 11.76
CA ARG A 732 -18.71 21.69 12.82
C ARG A 732 -17.44 20.88 12.55
N SER A 733 -16.35 21.59 12.34
CA SER A 733 -15.06 21.00 12.03
C SER A 733 -13.91 21.75 12.69
N TYR A 734 -12.74 21.14 12.78
CA TYR A 734 -11.55 21.79 13.33
C TYR A 734 -10.27 21.29 12.68
N ILE A 735 -9.20 22.08 12.82
CA ILE A 735 -7.83 21.67 12.54
C ILE A 735 -6.98 21.97 13.77
N ALA A 736 -6.36 20.92 14.30
CA ALA A 736 -5.44 21.00 15.43
C ALA A 736 -4.02 20.64 14.98
N ILE A 737 -3.05 21.51 15.26
CA ILE A 737 -1.63 21.17 15.22
C ILE A 737 -1.28 20.58 16.58
N VAL A 738 -0.92 19.31 16.62
CA VAL A 738 -0.66 18.57 17.86
C VAL A 738 0.81 18.16 17.97
N GLU A 739 1.25 17.80 19.18
CA GLU A 739 2.61 17.31 19.38
C GLU A 739 2.79 15.89 18.86
N HIS A 740 1.84 15.01 19.17
CA HIS A 740 1.78 13.63 18.67
C HIS A 740 0.40 13.04 18.90
N PHE A 741 -0.33 12.67 17.86
CA PHE A 741 -1.64 12.03 18.03
C PHE A 741 -1.46 10.53 18.36
N PRO A 742 -2.11 9.98 19.40
CA PRO A 742 -1.89 8.60 19.84
C PRO A 742 -2.09 7.53 18.76
N GLU A 743 -3.01 7.77 17.81
CA GLU A 743 -3.27 6.79 16.75
C GLU A 743 -2.31 6.90 15.55
N SER A 744 -1.46 7.94 15.51
CA SER A 744 -0.47 8.12 14.45
C SER A 744 0.50 6.93 14.41
N PRO A 745 0.65 6.23 13.27
CA PRO A 745 1.44 4.99 13.20
C PRO A 745 2.94 5.29 13.13
N LEU A 746 3.62 5.54 14.25
CA LEU A 746 5.07 5.79 14.28
C LEU A 746 5.88 4.51 14.51
N GLY A 747 6.99 4.34 13.79
CA GLY A 747 7.85 3.16 13.90
C GLY A 747 8.68 3.10 15.19
N MET A 748 8.82 4.22 15.90
CA MET A 748 9.47 4.27 17.20
C MET A 748 9.09 5.55 17.94
N LYS A 749 9.12 5.49 19.27
CA LYS A 749 8.97 6.67 20.12
C LYS A 749 10.23 7.53 20.02
N THR A 750 10.09 8.73 19.44
CA THR A 750 11.16 9.73 19.42
C THR A 750 10.74 10.99 20.16
N ALA A 751 11.70 11.74 20.69
CA ALA A 751 11.44 13.11 21.12
C ALA A 751 10.89 13.94 19.94
N LYS A 752 10.26 15.09 20.24
CA LYS A 752 9.69 16.01 19.24
C LYS A 752 10.68 16.23 18.09
N GLY A 753 10.37 15.68 16.93
CA GLY A 753 11.29 15.64 15.79
C GLY A 753 11.55 17.03 15.20
N GLU A 754 12.70 17.21 14.57
CA GLU A 754 13.07 18.48 13.95
C GLU A 754 12.17 18.77 12.75
N LYS A 755 11.65 20.02 12.66
CA LYS A 755 10.65 20.42 11.64
C LYS A 755 9.49 19.43 11.47
N SER A 756 9.09 18.76 12.55
CA SER A 756 7.97 17.80 12.54
C SER A 756 6.64 18.49 12.78
N ILE A 757 5.59 18.00 12.12
CA ILE A 757 4.23 18.48 12.24
C ILE A 757 3.24 17.32 12.19
N GLU A 758 2.31 17.30 13.14
CA GLU A 758 1.14 16.44 13.09
C GLU A 758 -0.11 17.33 13.08
N VAL A 759 -0.99 17.09 12.12
CA VAL A 759 -2.23 17.84 11.93
C VAL A 759 -3.40 16.88 12.07
N VAL A 760 -4.32 17.18 12.97
CA VAL A 760 -5.60 16.47 13.11
C VAL A 760 -6.70 17.35 12.56
N MET A 761 -7.41 16.89 11.53
CA MET A 761 -8.60 17.51 10.98
C MET A 761 -9.81 16.71 11.45
N GLY A 762 -10.68 17.34 12.23
CA GLY A 762 -11.81 16.65 12.85
C GLY A 762 -13.17 17.21 12.46
N ARG A 763 -14.20 16.37 12.53
CA ARG A 763 -15.63 16.74 12.43
C ARG A 763 -16.38 16.32 13.68
N TRP A 764 -17.25 17.18 14.22
CA TRP A 764 -17.86 17.02 15.55
C TRP A 764 -19.35 17.29 15.62
#